data_AF-A0A941UWE8-F1
#
_entry.id   AF-A0A941UWE8-F1
#
_cell.length_a   1.000
_cell.length_b   1.000
_cell.length_c   1.000
_cell.angle_alpha   90.00
_cell.angle_beta   90.00
_cell.angle_gamma   90.00
#
_symmetry.space_group_name_H-M   'P 1'
#
loop_
_entity.id
_entity.type
_entity.pdbx_description
1 polymer ?
#
loop_
_entity_poly.entity_id
_entity_poly.type
_entity_poly.pdbx_seq_one_letter_code
_entity_poly.pdbx_strand_id
1 'polypeptide(L)'
;MRASTLDLGALGRAPHLAAAGEQDTLPSRYRWPVQLLSLAAFTLAFFGWLNETWLFLFDNPIWLNRYTEYAIILTFGIWRIAAEMNAYTRRRLVILVAVVTGFWWFIPLLNPIYEPYVGFLWSQPVFPSLHVPGTLTFFLVLGLVFLFGRRVICGYGCPCVGIRETVGFAFRDRTPRSDWARKLRHTKWLFFVWYAGVLVVTQYPPNSWTLSFVSGFYLVVALTYFGTFFLAPLVGNRAYCRYLCPYGATFGLLNHAGFYDLKMDAARCIDCGRCEQACDMGIPVWQQGKAAGRVTGLEDCMGCARCVVSCPTDALEIRDLRNVFRPALRQDASHLLRRAAAPELPARVDSRAERLSLADIQSEAARCLDCGEPACRGACPLHNRIPEWLALAAKGEIEQAAALMHTTSPLPELCGALCPQDRLCEGACARVKQGHAAVAIGAVEHAVTEEAFARGWRPSLAPARRIDKSAAVIGAGPAGLAFAEAMNRAGWNVNVFDREPNVGGMLASGLPPFRFDKRALERRRILLEQAGIRFELGAAVDAERFIALRDRHEAVFLGLGARKARDVPLPGRELGGVQDALDYLARVNAASDQRRLAGKRVLVLGGGDTAMDCARAAIRDGAAEVCIAYRGTPDRLRGNRHECTAAAAEGVEFRFLHAPLAIEGESAV
;
A
#
# COMPACT_ATOMS: atom_id res chain seq x y z
N MET A 1 -39.99 14.86 -14.32
CA MET A 1 -39.39 16.04 -13.68
C MET A 1 -39.72 16.06 -12.20
N ARG A 2 -38.77 15.62 -11.36
CA ARG A 2 -38.55 16.06 -9.97
C ARG A 2 -37.21 15.45 -9.58
N ALA A 3 -36.16 16.26 -9.75
CA ALA A 3 -34.80 15.93 -9.34
C ALA A 3 -34.74 16.03 -7.81
N SER A 4 -34.57 14.90 -7.12
CA SER A 4 -34.18 14.89 -5.71
C SER A 4 -32.67 15.09 -5.65
N THR A 5 -32.26 16.31 -5.35
CA THR A 5 -30.89 16.65 -4.95
C THR A 5 -30.55 15.85 -3.68
N LEU A 6 -29.68 14.87 -3.82
CA LEU A 6 -29.03 14.19 -2.69
C LEU A 6 -28.14 15.22 -1.98
N ASP A 7 -28.61 15.69 -0.82
CA ASP A 7 -27.84 16.47 0.13
C ASP A 7 -26.75 15.57 0.75
N LEU A 8 -25.52 15.76 0.27
CA LEU A 8 -24.31 15.05 0.71
C LEU A 8 -23.81 15.52 2.10
N GLY A 9 -24.55 16.38 2.81
CA GLY A 9 -24.15 16.94 4.10
C GLY A 9 -24.49 16.12 5.35
N ALA A 10 -25.33 15.08 5.25
CA ALA A 10 -26.01 14.51 6.43
C ALA A 10 -25.84 12.99 6.66
N LEU A 11 -24.90 12.32 6.00
CA LEU A 11 -24.59 10.91 6.26
C LEU A 11 -23.38 10.74 7.19
N GLY A 12 -23.65 10.48 8.48
CA GLY A 12 -22.86 9.56 9.27
C GLY A 12 -21.80 10.12 10.22
N ARG A 13 -22.23 10.82 11.28
CA ARG A 13 -21.48 10.82 12.56
C ARG A 13 -21.80 9.52 13.30
N ALA A 14 -20.91 8.53 13.20
CA ALA A 14 -20.84 7.37 14.10
C ALA A 14 -19.35 7.09 14.47
N PRO A 15 -19.06 6.55 15.67
CA PRO A 15 -17.76 6.73 16.32
C PRO A 15 -16.67 5.80 15.77
N HIS A 16 -15.66 6.44 15.20
CA HIS A 16 -14.26 6.05 14.98
C HIS A 16 -13.76 4.74 15.62
N LEU A 17 -13.64 3.67 14.82
CA LEU A 17 -12.79 2.50 15.15
C LEU A 17 -11.68 2.21 14.14
N ALA A 18 -11.51 2.97 13.04
CA ALA A 18 -10.45 2.69 12.05
C ALA A 18 -9.67 3.90 11.47
N ALA A 19 -9.86 5.13 11.96
CA ALA A 19 -9.44 6.32 11.18
C ALA A 19 -8.10 6.99 11.56
N ALA A 20 -7.46 6.63 12.68
CA ALA A 20 -6.36 7.45 13.22
C ALA A 20 -4.96 7.07 12.72
N GLY A 21 -4.71 5.79 12.40
CA GLY A 21 -3.40 5.30 11.94
C GLY A 21 -3.22 5.25 10.42
N GLU A 22 -4.31 5.29 9.65
CA GLU A 22 -4.34 5.04 8.19
C GLU A 22 -3.72 6.16 7.35
N GLN A 23 -3.68 7.40 7.86
CA GLN A 23 -3.19 8.52 7.05
C GLN A 23 -1.67 8.60 6.93
N ASP A 24 -0.90 8.01 7.85
CA ASP A 24 0.55 8.25 7.95
C ASP A 24 1.44 7.19 7.28
N THR A 25 0.88 6.06 6.80
CA THR A 25 1.65 4.88 6.40
C THR A 25 1.56 4.48 4.93
N LEU A 26 0.72 5.12 4.12
CA LEU A 26 0.50 4.71 2.72
C LEU A 26 1.41 5.47 1.74
N PRO A 27 2.36 4.80 1.08
CA PRO A 27 3.04 5.34 -0.10
C PRO A 27 2.02 5.51 -1.23
N SER A 28 2.18 6.53 -2.09
CA SER A 28 1.40 6.78 -3.32
C SER A 28 -0.02 7.39 -3.26
N ARG A 29 -0.54 7.86 -2.10
CA ARG A 29 -1.89 8.49 -2.09
C ARG A 29 -1.98 9.89 -2.72
N TYR A 30 -0.89 10.66 -2.74
CA TYR A 30 -0.99 12.04 -3.22
C TYR A 30 -0.93 12.08 -4.74
N ARG A 31 -2.10 12.37 -5.33
CA ARG A 31 -2.26 12.55 -6.77
C ARG A 31 -1.20 13.54 -7.28
N TRP A 32 -0.72 13.30 -8.49
CA TRP A 32 0.23 14.16 -9.21
C TRP A 32 0.00 15.68 -9.03
N PRO A 33 -1.25 16.21 -9.06
CA PRO A 33 -1.49 17.64 -8.85
C PRO A 33 -1.05 18.17 -7.47
N VAL A 34 -1.14 17.36 -6.42
CA VAL A 34 -0.69 17.74 -5.07
C VAL A 34 0.83 17.85 -5.04
N GLN A 35 1.52 16.91 -5.69
CA GLN A 35 2.99 16.93 -5.79
C GLN A 35 3.48 18.15 -6.57
N LEU A 36 2.81 18.48 -7.68
CA LEU A 36 3.08 19.70 -8.44
C LEU A 36 2.88 20.96 -7.60
N LEU A 37 1.77 21.04 -6.87
CA LEU A 37 1.46 22.20 -6.05
C LEU A 37 2.50 22.38 -4.93
N SER A 38 2.95 21.29 -4.31
CA SER A 38 4.05 21.31 -3.34
C SER A 38 5.36 21.82 -3.97
N LEU A 39 5.69 21.39 -5.19
CA LEU A 39 6.90 21.82 -5.88
C LEU A 39 6.84 23.31 -6.29
N ALA A 40 5.66 23.79 -6.71
CA ALA A 40 5.43 25.20 -7.01
C ALA A 40 5.61 26.07 -5.76
N ALA A 41 5.06 25.65 -4.61
CA ALA A 41 5.25 26.35 -3.33
C ALA A 41 6.72 26.38 -2.90
N PHE A 42 7.44 25.26 -3.02
CA PHE A 42 8.88 25.24 -2.78
C PHE A 42 9.67 26.17 -3.70
N THR A 43 9.29 26.22 -4.98
CA THR A 43 9.90 27.12 -5.97
C THR A 43 9.67 28.58 -5.57
N LEU A 44 8.45 28.93 -5.18
CA LEU A 44 8.11 30.28 -4.73
C LEU A 44 8.88 30.68 -3.45
N ALA A 45 9.02 29.77 -2.48
CA ALA A 45 9.82 30.02 -1.29
C ALA A 45 11.30 30.28 -1.63
N PHE A 46 11.87 29.50 -2.54
CA PHE A 46 13.25 29.71 -3.02
C PHE A 46 13.41 31.05 -3.74
N PHE A 47 12.49 31.41 -4.62
CA PHE A 47 12.53 32.72 -5.30
C PHE A 47 12.36 33.89 -4.33
N GLY A 48 11.53 33.75 -3.29
CA GLY A 48 11.41 34.77 -2.24
C GLY A 48 12.73 35.01 -1.52
N TRP A 49 13.43 33.93 -1.13
CA TRP A 49 14.78 34.03 -0.56
C TRP A 49 15.81 34.61 -1.54
N LEU A 50 15.81 34.15 -2.79
CA LEU A 50 16.74 34.59 -3.82
C LEU A 50 16.55 36.08 -4.14
N ASN A 51 15.32 36.57 -4.15
CA ASN A 51 15.00 37.97 -4.36
C ASN A 51 15.47 38.86 -3.22
N GLU A 52 15.21 38.48 -1.96
CA GLU A 52 15.69 39.23 -0.79
C GLU A 52 17.23 39.26 -0.70
N THR A 53 17.89 38.21 -1.17
CA THR A 53 19.34 38.03 -0.95
C THR A 53 20.17 38.51 -2.15
N TRP A 54 19.67 38.38 -3.38
CA TRP A 54 20.47 38.59 -4.59
C TRP A 54 19.80 39.42 -5.69
N LEU A 55 18.51 39.19 -5.97
CA LEU A 55 17.89 39.77 -7.17
C LEU A 55 17.33 41.18 -6.94
N PHE A 56 16.87 41.49 -5.72
CA PHE A 56 16.29 42.78 -5.33
C PHE A 56 15.27 43.34 -6.34
N LEU A 57 14.46 42.48 -6.96
CA LEU A 57 13.52 42.83 -8.03
C LEU A 57 12.30 43.59 -7.53
N PHE A 58 12.03 43.54 -6.22
CA PHE A 58 10.85 44.16 -5.59
C PHE A 58 11.25 44.88 -4.31
N ASP A 59 10.97 46.18 -4.23
CA ASP A 59 11.21 47.02 -3.05
C ASP A 59 10.17 46.84 -1.92
N ASN A 60 9.11 46.05 -2.16
CA ASN A 60 7.97 45.95 -1.27
C ASN A 60 8.16 44.82 -0.22
N PRO A 61 8.08 45.09 1.10
CA PRO A 61 8.44 44.14 2.16
C PRO A 61 7.44 42.98 2.39
N ILE A 62 6.50 42.75 1.47
CA ILE A 62 5.44 41.73 1.62
C ILE A 62 5.48 40.69 0.51
N TRP A 63 5.90 41.06 -0.71
CA TRP A 63 5.84 40.18 -1.88
C TRP A 63 7.23 39.68 -2.26
N LEU A 64 7.40 38.35 -2.29
CA LEU A 64 8.61 37.68 -2.75
C LEU A 64 9.88 37.98 -1.91
N ASN A 65 9.77 37.80 -0.59
CA ASN A 65 10.87 37.91 0.38
C ASN A 65 10.81 36.81 1.45
N ARG A 66 11.57 36.88 2.56
CA ARG A 66 11.52 35.92 3.69
C ARG A 66 10.13 35.60 4.21
N TYR A 67 9.18 36.54 4.15
CA TYR A 67 7.81 36.30 4.60
C TYR A 67 7.00 35.41 3.65
N THR A 68 7.48 35.22 2.42
CA THR A 68 6.88 34.29 1.45
C THR A 68 6.91 32.86 1.95
N GLU A 69 8.02 32.42 2.59
CA GLU A 69 8.08 31.09 3.22
C GLU A 69 7.02 30.96 4.32
N TYR A 70 6.89 31.95 5.21
CA TYR A 70 5.93 31.91 6.31
C TYR A 70 4.47 31.94 5.85
N ALA A 71 4.16 32.73 4.80
CA ALA A 71 2.85 32.75 4.17
C ALA A 71 2.49 31.39 3.55
N ILE A 72 3.46 30.72 2.91
CA ILE A 72 3.29 29.36 2.39
C ILE A 72 3.03 28.38 3.54
N ILE A 73 3.81 28.44 4.62
CA ILE A 73 3.61 27.58 5.80
C ILE A 73 2.22 27.76 6.39
N LEU A 74 1.72 29.00 6.50
CA LEU A 74 0.37 29.27 7.03
C LEU A 74 -0.72 28.72 6.11
N THR A 75 -0.66 29.03 4.81
CA THR A 75 -1.69 28.64 3.84
C THR A 75 -1.76 27.12 3.65
N PHE A 76 -0.63 26.47 3.37
CA PHE A 76 -0.55 25.01 3.30
C PHE A 76 -0.82 24.37 4.66
N GLY A 77 -0.42 25.02 5.75
CA GLY A 77 -0.66 24.57 7.12
C GLY A 77 -2.15 24.47 7.45
N ILE A 78 -2.94 25.51 7.16
CA ILE A 78 -4.39 25.52 7.37
C ILE A 78 -5.05 24.37 6.58
N TRP A 79 -4.71 24.26 5.28
CA TRP A 79 -5.23 23.18 4.44
C TRP A 79 -4.84 21.80 4.98
N ARG A 80 -3.58 21.61 5.36
CA ARG A 80 -3.06 20.34 5.88
C ARG A 80 -3.72 19.97 7.21
N ILE A 81 -3.91 20.93 8.12
CA ILE A 81 -4.60 20.72 9.40
C ILE A 81 -6.04 20.26 9.17
N ALA A 82 -6.74 20.86 8.21
CA ALA A 82 -8.09 20.47 7.84
C ALA A 82 -8.16 19.05 7.24
N ALA A 83 -7.16 18.66 6.46
CA ALA A 83 -7.09 17.34 5.82
C ALA A 83 -6.54 16.22 6.74
N GLU A 84 -5.92 16.56 7.88
CA GLU A 84 -5.27 15.59 8.78
C GLU A 84 -6.30 14.89 9.68
N MET A 85 -6.45 13.58 9.53
CA MET A 85 -7.34 12.72 10.30
C MET A 85 -6.67 12.17 11.55
N ASN A 86 -5.34 12.04 11.57
CA ASN A 86 -4.64 11.61 12.79
C ASN A 86 -4.70 12.73 13.83
N ALA A 87 -5.44 12.50 14.92
CA ALA A 87 -5.67 13.51 15.94
C ALA A 87 -4.38 14.03 16.61
N TYR A 88 -3.37 13.17 16.78
CA TYR A 88 -2.08 13.56 17.33
C TYR A 88 -1.30 14.43 16.33
N THR A 89 -1.17 13.96 15.08
CA THR A 89 -0.46 14.70 14.02
C THR A 89 -1.14 16.05 13.77
N ARG A 90 -2.48 16.10 13.74
CA ARG A 90 -3.25 17.34 13.59
C ARG A 90 -2.98 18.34 14.70
N ARG A 91 -3.02 17.92 15.97
CA ARG A 91 -2.70 18.80 17.11
C ARG A 91 -1.28 19.34 17.03
N ARG A 92 -0.33 18.48 16.66
CA ARG A 92 1.06 18.88 16.45
C ARG A 92 1.21 19.90 15.32
N LEU A 93 0.52 19.72 14.19
CA LEU A 93 0.52 20.67 13.08
C LEU A 93 -0.07 22.02 13.48
N VAL A 94 -1.17 22.03 14.25
CA VAL A 94 -1.75 23.27 14.81
C VAL A 94 -0.71 24.03 15.63
N ILE A 95 -0.02 23.34 16.55
CA ILE A 95 1.04 23.95 17.36
C ILE A 95 2.17 24.48 16.47
N LEU A 96 2.65 23.67 15.52
CA LEU A 96 3.74 24.05 14.62
C LEU A 96 3.41 25.30 13.80
N VAL A 97 2.24 25.33 13.15
CA VAL A 97 1.82 26.46 12.32
C VAL A 97 1.57 27.69 13.16
N ALA A 98 0.95 27.55 14.34
CA ALA A 98 0.70 28.67 15.26
C ALA A 98 2.01 29.27 15.79
N VAL A 99 2.96 28.44 16.23
CA VAL A 99 4.26 28.90 16.72
C VAL A 99 5.06 29.56 15.59
N VAL A 100 5.10 28.97 14.40
CA VAL A 100 5.81 29.57 13.26
C VAL A 100 5.18 30.92 12.89
N THR A 101 3.87 30.99 12.76
CA THR A 101 3.15 32.22 12.38
C THR A 101 3.25 33.30 13.45
N GLY A 102 3.05 32.95 14.72
CA GLY A 102 3.11 33.91 15.82
C GLY A 102 4.53 34.40 16.07
N PHE A 103 5.46 33.47 16.32
CA PHE A 103 6.81 33.80 16.78
C PHE A 103 7.73 34.29 15.66
N TRP A 104 7.67 33.69 14.48
CA TRP A 104 8.60 34.00 13.38
C TRP A 104 8.07 35.03 12.40
N TRP A 105 6.77 35.29 12.39
CA TRP A 105 6.16 36.22 11.44
C TRP A 105 5.47 37.40 12.14
N PHE A 106 4.52 37.16 13.03
CA PHE A 106 3.69 38.22 13.61
C PHE A 106 4.42 39.09 14.64
N ILE A 107 5.22 38.49 15.54
CA ILE A 107 6.01 39.25 16.53
C ILE A 107 6.99 40.21 15.85
N PRO A 108 7.82 39.78 14.88
CA PRO A 108 8.71 40.71 14.15
C PRO A 108 7.96 41.79 13.36
N LEU A 109 6.73 41.51 12.91
CA LEU A 109 5.89 42.47 12.19
C LEU A 109 5.35 43.57 13.12
N LEU A 110 4.88 43.20 14.32
CA LEU A 110 4.29 44.14 15.28
C LEU A 110 5.34 44.90 16.10
N ASN A 111 6.46 44.25 16.38
CA ASN A 111 7.56 44.83 17.11
C ASN A 111 8.83 44.56 16.30
N PRO A 112 9.12 45.39 15.29
CA PRO A 112 10.37 45.30 14.56
C PRO A 112 11.50 45.58 15.54
N ILE A 113 12.06 44.51 16.09
CA ILE A 113 13.31 44.57 16.85
C ILE A 113 14.35 44.97 15.81
N TYR A 114 14.72 46.24 15.81
CA TYR A 114 15.87 46.72 15.06
C TYR A 114 17.10 46.08 15.69
N GLU A 115 17.55 44.97 15.11
CA GLU A 115 18.83 44.39 15.46
C GLU A 115 19.90 45.46 15.23
N PRO A 116 20.78 45.74 16.21
CA PRO A 116 21.92 46.59 15.96
C PRO A 116 22.75 45.90 14.87
N TYR A 117 22.65 46.46 13.66
CA TYR A 117 23.43 46.07 12.50
C TYR A 117 24.90 46.15 12.90
N VAL A 118 25.55 45.01 13.13
CA VAL A 118 27.02 44.98 13.10
C VAL A 118 27.34 45.19 11.62
N GLY A 119 27.65 46.44 11.25
CA GLY A 119 27.63 47.08 9.93
C GLY A 119 28.30 46.44 8.72
N PHE A 120 28.42 45.11 8.63
CA PHE A 120 29.29 44.45 7.66
C PHE A 120 28.77 43.12 7.08
N LEU A 121 27.65 42.57 7.56
CA LEU A 121 27.09 41.31 7.01
C LEU A 121 25.86 41.61 6.14
N TRP A 122 26.01 41.35 4.84
CA TRP A 122 24.93 41.40 3.86
C TRP A 122 23.88 40.35 4.23
N SER A 123 22.65 40.81 4.50
CA SER A 123 21.48 40.03 4.94
C SER A 123 21.61 39.33 6.30
N GLN A 124 21.03 39.87 7.37
CA GLN A 124 20.41 39.13 8.49
C GLN A 124 19.36 40.06 9.17
N PRO A 125 18.21 39.51 9.60
CA PRO A 125 18.14 38.95 10.95
C PRO A 125 17.71 37.48 10.93
N VAL A 126 18.64 36.55 11.15
CA VAL A 126 18.34 35.15 11.54
C VAL A 126 19.38 34.71 12.56
N PHE A 127 18.98 34.79 13.83
CA PHE A 127 19.67 34.35 15.05
C PHE A 127 20.83 35.23 15.52
N PRO A 128 20.91 35.40 16.85
CA PRO A 128 21.11 36.68 17.47
C PRO A 128 22.58 37.08 17.26
N SER A 129 22.82 38.31 16.81
CA SER A 129 23.91 39.08 17.42
C SER A 129 23.83 38.79 18.92
N LEU A 130 24.85 38.25 19.61
CA LEU A 130 24.72 37.83 21.02
C LEU A 130 24.05 38.94 21.85
N HIS A 131 22.74 38.81 22.03
CA HIS A 131 21.91 39.72 22.79
C HIS A 131 21.11 38.83 23.72
N VAL A 132 21.03 39.26 24.97
CA VAL A 132 20.56 38.48 26.11
C VAL A 132 19.26 37.70 25.80
N PRO A 133 18.23 38.27 25.14
CA PRO A 133 17.01 37.53 24.78
C PRO A 133 17.21 36.33 23.86
N GLY A 134 17.99 36.48 22.78
CA GLY A 134 18.23 35.41 21.81
C GLY A 134 19.06 34.28 22.41
N THR A 135 20.08 34.64 23.20
CA THR A 135 20.92 33.67 23.93
C THR A 135 20.13 32.92 25.01
N LEU A 136 19.29 33.63 25.79
CA LEU A 136 18.40 33.01 26.78
C LEU A 136 17.42 32.03 26.12
N THR A 137 16.81 32.42 25.00
CA THR A 137 15.89 31.57 24.25
C THR A 137 16.59 30.30 23.73
N PHE A 138 17.82 30.43 23.24
CA PHE A 138 18.63 29.30 22.79
C PHE A 138 18.93 28.31 23.92
N PHE A 139 19.40 28.76 25.08
CA PHE A 139 19.70 27.87 26.22
C PHE A 139 18.44 27.25 26.85
N LEU A 140 17.35 28.01 26.93
CA LEU A 140 16.05 27.49 27.36
C LEU A 140 15.61 26.33 26.47
N VAL A 141 15.77 26.48 25.15
CA VAL A 141 15.46 25.42 24.18
C VAL A 141 16.35 24.20 24.39
N LEU A 142 17.66 24.37 24.59
CA LEU A 142 18.55 23.23 24.85
C LEU A 142 18.12 22.46 26.12
N GLY A 143 17.75 23.19 27.18
CA GLY A 143 17.20 22.59 28.40
C GLY A 143 15.92 21.80 28.15
N LEU A 144 14.98 22.36 27.38
CA LEU A 144 13.73 21.66 27.03
C LEU A 144 13.99 20.39 26.19
N VAL A 145 14.93 20.43 25.24
CA VAL A 145 15.32 19.25 24.44
C VAL A 145 15.92 18.16 25.34
N PHE A 146 16.80 18.53 26.27
CA PHE A 146 17.40 17.57 27.20
C PHE A 146 16.36 16.88 28.10
N LEU A 147 15.41 17.65 28.61
CA LEU A 147 14.39 17.15 29.55
C LEU A 147 13.33 16.28 28.88
N PHE A 148 12.65 16.82 27.88
CA PHE A 148 11.48 16.12 27.31
C PHE A 148 11.83 15.19 26.17
N GLY A 149 13.09 15.23 25.72
CA GLY A 149 13.39 14.87 24.36
C GLY A 149 12.49 15.62 23.40
N ARG A 150 12.52 15.17 22.15
CA ARG A 150 11.98 15.92 21.03
C ARG A 150 12.84 17.15 20.84
N ARG A 151 13.28 17.33 19.61
CA ARG A 151 13.80 18.62 19.18
C ARG A 151 12.63 19.60 19.24
N VAL A 152 12.31 20.18 20.40
CA VAL A 152 11.09 20.98 20.64
C VAL A 152 10.92 22.02 19.54
N ILE A 153 12.02 22.65 19.13
CA ILE A 153 12.07 23.49 17.93
C ILE A 153 11.86 22.68 16.64
N CYS A 154 12.70 21.68 16.33
CA CYS A 154 12.57 20.96 15.05
C CYS A 154 11.31 20.09 14.91
N GLY A 155 10.49 19.94 15.95
CA GLY A 155 9.21 19.24 15.89
C GLY A 155 8.00 20.19 15.85
N TYR A 156 8.11 21.38 16.47
CA TYR A 156 6.98 22.23 16.83
C TYR A 156 7.19 23.75 16.63
N GLY A 157 8.36 24.21 16.19
CA GLY A 157 8.59 25.65 16.04
C GLY A 157 9.65 26.08 15.01
N CYS A 158 10.29 25.13 14.32
CA CYS A 158 11.29 25.41 13.30
C CYS A 158 10.62 25.74 11.96
N PRO A 159 10.91 26.89 11.32
CA PRO A 159 10.39 27.22 9.98
C PRO A 159 10.71 26.17 8.93
N CYS A 160 11.96 25.68 8.91
CA CYS A 160 12.36 24.58 8.03
C CYS A 160 11.47 23.35 8.23
N VAL A 161 11.10 22.99 9.45
CA VAL A 161 10.17 21.88 9.66
C VAL A 161 8.74 22.26 9.31
N GLY A 162 8.33 23.50 9.56
CA GLY A 162 7.06 24.07 9.12
C GLY A 162 6.84 23.84 7.63
N ILE A 163 7.77 24.28 6.77
CA ILE A 163 7.61 24.11 5.32
C ILE A 163 7.68 22.64 4.90
N ARG A 164 8.56 21.83 5.50
CA ARG A 164 8.60 20.39 5.19
C ARG A 164 7.29 19.69 5.58
N GLU A 165 6.74 19.94 6.76
CA GLU A 165 5.53 19.28 7.24
C GLU A 165 4.25 19.73 6.56
N THR A 166 4.20 20.97 6.08
CA THR A 166 3.02 21.54 5.44
C THR A 166 3.04 21.40 3.91
N VAL A 167 4.21 21.57 3.29
CA VAL A 167 4.37 21.53 1.82
C VAL A 167 4.96 20.20 1.36
N GLY A 168 6.06 19.77 1.96
CA GLY A 168 6.81 18.61 1.47
C GLY A 168 6.27 17.24 1.90
N PHE A 169 5.18 17.19 2.67
CA PHE A 169 4.52 15.95 3.08
C PHE A 169 4.21 15.01 1.90
N ALA A 170 3.97 15.57 0.70
CA ALA A 170 3.69 14.83 -0.52
C ALA A 170 4.84 13.89 -0.96
N PHE A 171 6.07 14.14 -0.49
CA PHE A 171 7.26 13.39 -0.87
C PHE A 171 7.84 12.53 0.26
N ARG A 172 7.16 12.40 1.40
CA ARG A 172 7.71 11.72 2.60
C ARG A 172 8.04 10.24 2.37
N ASP A 173 7.29 9.56 1.50
CA ASP A 173 7.45 8.14 1.19
C ASP A 173 8.75 7.86 0.43
N ARG A 174 9.33 8.88 -0.22
CA ARG A 174 10.62 8.81 -0.94
C ARG A 174 11.85 8.83 -0.04
N THR A 175 11.68 8.87 1.28
CA THR A 175 12.80 8.89 2.24
C THR A 175 13.67 7.63 2.06
N PRO A 176 14.97 7.75 1.72
CA PRO A 176 15.85 6.60 1.55
C PRO A 176 16.08 5.85 2.86
N ARG A 177 15.93 4.52 2.86
CA ARG A 177 16.08 3.67 4.06
C ARG A 177 17.28 2.72 4.02
N SER A 178 18.07 2.74 2.94
CA SER A 178 19.26 1.89 2.80
C SER A 178 20.33 2.21 3.84
N ASP A 179 21.16 1.21 4.17
CA ASP A 179 22.28 1.37 5.10
C ASP A 179 23.26 2.46 4.66
N TRP A 180 23.52 2.56 3.36
CA TRP A 180 24.35 3.61 2.77
C TRP A 180 23.76 5.00 3.01
N ALA A 181 22.47 5.19 2.70
CA ALA A 181 21.79 6.45 2.95
C ALA A 181 21.73 6.79 4.45
N ARG A 182 21.81 5.79 5.33
CA ARG A 182 21.95 6.00 6.78
C ARG A 182 23.34 6.50 7.15
N LYS A 183 24.42 6.00 6.54
CA LYS A 183 25.78 6.48 6.81
C LYS A 183 25.97 7.95 6.42
N LEU A 184 25.31 8.41 5.35
CA LEU A 184 25.36 9.82 4.92
C LEU A 184 24.88 10.81 5.97
N ARG A 185 24.07 10.40 6.97
CA ARG A 185 23.59 11.30 8.04
C ARG A 185 24.72 11.92 8.86
N HIS A 186 25.91 11.35 8.84
CA HIS A 186 27.06 11.90 9.54
C HIS A 186 27.66 13.13 8.83
N THR A 187 27.26 13.43 7.58
CA THR A 187 27.71 14.65 6.88
C THR A 187 27.30 15.94 7.59
N LYS A 188 26.20 15.93 8.37
CA LYS A 188 25.76 17.08 9.17
C LYS A 188 26.79 17.51 10.22
N TRP A 189 27.70 16.62 10.61
CA TRP A 189 28.79 16.95 11.53
C TRP A 189 29.81 17.91 10.93
N LEU A 190 30.02 17.88 9.61
CA LEU A 190 30.86 18.87 8.93
C LEU A 190 30.24 20.27 9.05
N PHE A 191 28.93 20.37 8.81
CA PHE A 191 28.19 21.62 8.99
C PHE A 191 28.15 22.07 10.46
N PHE A 192 28.06 21.13 11.41
CA PHE A 192 28.13 21.45 12.83
C PHE A 192 29.50 21.99 13.25
N VAL A 193 30.60 21.41 12.77
CA VAL A 193 31.96 21.92 13.03
C VAL A 193 32.12 23.32 12.45
N TRP A 194 31.64 23.55 11.21
CA TRP A 194 31.66 24.89 10.62
C TRP A 194 30.81 25.88 11.44
N TYR A 195 29.62 25.47 11.87
CA TYR A 195 28.74 26.28 12.73
C TYR A 195 29.41 26.62 14.08
N ALA A 196 30.06 25.65 14.73
CA ALA A 196 30.83 25.91 15.95
C ALA A 196 31.96 26.92 15.71
N GLY A 197 32.65 26.81 14.57
CA GLY A 197 33.63 27.80 14.12
C GLY A 197 33.01 29.18 13.96
N VAL A 198 31.81 29.30 13.36
CA VAL A 198 31.09 30.57 13.24
C VAL A 198 30.82 31.17 14.61
N LEU A 199 30.31 30.40 15.57
CA LEU A 199 30.04 30.88 16.94
C LEU A 199 31.29 31.42 17.65
N VAL A 200 32.45 30.81 17.41
CA VAL A 200 33.74 31.26 17.96
C VAL A 200 34.21 32.52 17.25
N VAL A 201 34.19 32.54 15.91
CA VAL A 201 34.65 33.67 15.10
C VAL A 201 33.83 34.93 15.36
N THR A 202 32.52 34.80 15.60
CA THR A 202 31.63 35.93 15.92
C THR A 202 31.91 36.58 17.29
N GLN A 203 32.77 35.99 18.13
CA GLN A 203 33.22 36.64 19.37
C GLN A 203 34.32 37.68 19.13
N TYR A 204 34.92 37.71 17.94
CA TYR A 204 36.02 38.61 17.59
C TYR A 204 35.53 39.77 16.73
N PRO A 205 36.22 40.93 16.74
CA PRO A 205 35.90 42.05 15.86
C PRO A 205 35.93 41.64 14.38
N PRO A 206 34.99 42.13 13.55
CA PRO A 206 34.90 41.72 12.15
C PRO A 206 36.09 42.23 11.32
N ASN A 207 36.67 41.34 10.50
CA ASN A 207 37.63 41.65 9.44
C ASN A 207 37.21 40.94 8.13
N SER A 208 37.95 41.17 7.04
CA SER A 208 37.62 40.60 5.72
C SER A 208 37.51 39.07 5.72
N TRP A 209 38.36 38.38 6.50
CA TRP A 209 38.33 36.93 6.64
C TRP A 209 37.12 36.47 7.45
N THR A 210 36.86 37.06 8.61
CA THR A 210 35.71 36.66 9.45
C THR A 210 34.39 36.88 8.72
N LEU A 211 34.27 37.99 7.97
CA LEU A 211 33.10 38.27 7.15
C LEU A 211 32.91 37.22 6.06
N SER A 212 33.96 36.90 5.30
CA SER A 212 33.91 35.88 4.25
C SER A 212 33.57 34.50 4.81
N PHE A 213 34.13 34.14 5.97
CA PHE A 213 33.88 32.87 6.63
C PHE A 213 32.43 32.72 7.11
N VAL A 214 31.89 33.76 7.76
CA VAL A 214 30.51 33.78 8.27
C VAL A 214 29.51 33.87 7.12
N SER A 215 29.69 34.78 6.16
CA SER A 215 28.82 34.90 4.98
C SER A 215 28.84 33.63 4.12
N GLY A 216 30.00 32.98 3.97
CA GLY A 216 30.13 31.71 3.27
C GLY A 216 29.31 30.60 3.93
N PHE A 217 29.31 30.52 5.27
CA PHE A 217 28.49 29.56 6.00
C PHE A 217 27.00 29.76 5.71
N TYR A 218 26.49 30.98 5.87
CA TYR A 218 25.08 31.29 5.64
C TYR A 218 24.66 31.03 4.19
N LEU A 219 25.51 31.40 3.23
CA LEU A 219 25.24 31.15 1.82
C LEU A 219 25.12 29.65 1.53
N VAL A 220 26.09 28.84 1.99
CA VAL A 220 26.05 27.39 1.77
C VAL A 220 24.87 26.74 2.48
N VAL A 221 24.56 27.16 3.72
CA VAL A 221 23.40 26.68 4.47
C VAL A 221 22.09 27.01 3.73
N ALA A 222 21.94 28.24 3.24
CA ALA A 222 20.74 28.64 2.52
C ALA A 222 20.60 27.89 1.17
N LEU A 223 21.68 27.84 0.37
CA LEU A 223 21.69 27.09 -0.90
C LEU A 223 21.36 25.62 -0.70
N THR A 224 21.91 24.98 0.33
CA THR A 224 21.62 23.56 0.62
C THR A 224 20.20 23.37 1.19
N TYR A 225 19.72 24.28 2.03
CA TYR A 225 18.37 24.25 2.57
C TYR A 225 17.31 24.37 1.47
N PHE A 226 17.37 25.41 0.66
CA PHE A 226 16.43 25.62 -0.44
C PHE A 226 16.67 24.64 -1.60
N GLY A 227 17.93 24.31 -1.91
CA GLY A 227 18.28 23.35 -2.96
C GLY A 227 17.68 21.96 -2.72
N THR A 228 17.59 21.54 -1.46
CA THR A 228 16.93 20.26 -1.11
C THR A 228 15.40 20.28 -1.25
N PHE A 229 14.77 21.42 -1.54
CA PHE A 229 13.37 21.44 -1.95
C PHE A 229 13.18 20.77 -3.32
N PHE A 230 14.06 21.05 -4.27
CA PHE A 230 14.04 20.48 -5.61
C PHE A 230 14.44 19.00 -5.62
N LEU A 231 15.18 18.56 -4.60
CA LEU A 231 15.54 17.15 -4.41
C LEU A 231 14.47 16.36 -3.65
N ALA A 232 13.47 17.01 -3.04
CA ALA A 232 12.43 16.33 -2.25
C ALA A 232 11.73 15.17 -3.00
N PRO A 233 11.43 15.25 -4.31
CA PRO A 233 10.87 14.12 -5.07
C PRO A 233 11.76 12.87 -5.13
N LEU A 234 13.08 13.03 -4.93
CA LEU A 234 14.08 11.96 -5.01
C LEU A 234 14.50 11.44 -3.64
N VAL A 235 14.78 12.35 -2.70
CA VAL A 235 15.36 12.01 -1.38
C VAL A 235 14.38 12.16 -0.23
N GLY A 236 13.13 12.48 -0.56
CA GLY A 236 12.06 12.71 0.39
C GLY A 236 12.13 14.04 1.10
N ASN A 237 11.12 14.26 1.93
CA ASN A 237 10.81 15.55 2.51
C ASN A 237 11.88 16.08 3.48
N ARG A 238 12.68 15.22 4.12
CA ARG A 238 13.52 15.63 5.27
C ARG A 238 15.03 15.50 5.05
N ALA A 239 15.47 15.49 3.80
CA ALA A 239 16.89 15.35 3.47
C ALA A 239 17.79 16.41 4.15
N TYR A 240 17.38 17.68 4.15
CA TYR A 240 18.16 18.73 4.84
C TYR A 240 18.32 18.46 6.34
N CYS A 241 17.22 18.21 7.04
CA CYS A 241 17.22 17.92 8.48
C CYS A 241 18.05 16.67 8.84
N ARG A 242 18.12 15.71 7.93
CA ARG A 242 18.82 14.43 8.10
C ARG A 242 20.31 14.51 7.80
N TYR A 243 20.69 15.26 6.76
CA TYR A 243 22.05 15.22 6.20
C TYR A 243 22.85 16.49 6.41
N LEU A 244 22.23 17.66 6.47
CA LEU A 244 22.96 18.93 6.33
C LEU A 244 22.74 19.89 7.51
N CYS A 245 21.65 19.73 8.26
CA CYS A 245 21.26 20.68 9.31
C CYS A 245 22.20 20.63 10.54
N PRO A 246 22.96 21.71 10.85
CA PRO A 246 23.88 21.75 11.98
C PRO A 246 23.16 21.69 13.34
N TYR A 247 22.01 22.36 13.48
CA TYR A 247 21.14 22.25 14.65
C TYR A 247 20.65 20.81 14.87
N GLY A 248 20.49 20.07 13.78
CA GLY A 248 20.13 18.68 13.84
C GLY A 248 21.24 17.79 14.40
N ALA A 249 22.51 18.19 14.32
CA ALA A 249 23.60 17.50 15.02
C ALA A 249 23.54 17.80 16.52
N THR A 250 23.42 19.08 16.89
CA THR A 250 23.42 19.56 18.29
C THR A 250 22.29 18.93 19.10
N PHE A 251 21.05 19.00 18.61
CA PHE A 251 19.92 18.41 19.34
C PHE A 251 19.94 16.88 19.35
N GLY A 252 20.64 16.25 18.39
CA GLY A 252 20.84 14.80 18.37
C GLY A 252 21.68 14.31 19.55
N LEU A 253 22.76 15.03 19.88
CA LEU A 253 23.56 14.74 21.08
C LEU A 253 22.74 14.85 22.36
N LEU A 254 21.95 15.93 22.48
CA LEU A 254 21.12 16.14 23.65
C LEU A 254 20.03 15.08 23.81
N ASN A 255 19.42 14.62 22.72
CA ASN A 255 18.48 13.50 22.76
C ASN A 255 19.14 12.20 23.22
N HIS A 256 20.41 11.97 22.84
CA HIS A 256 21.15 10.77 23.26
C HIS A 256 21.51 10.80 24.75
N ALA A 257 21.84 11.98 25.29
CA ALA A 257 22.21 12.17 26.69
C ALA A 257 21.01 12.44 27.63
N GLY A 258 19.85 12.81 27.09
CA GLY A 258 18.68 13.24 27.84
C GLY A 258 17.77 12.09 28.31
N PHE A 259 16.56 12.44 28.77
CA PHE A 259 15.58 11.48 29.29
C PHE A 259 14.71 10.82 28.20
N TYR A 260 14.95 11.14 26.93
CA TYR A 260 14.14 10.66 25.82
C TYR A 260 14.47 9.22 25.46
N ASP A 261 13.46 8.37 25.39
CA ASP A 261 13.62 7.00 24.92
C ASP A 261 12.38 6.56 24.12
N LEU A 262 12.59 5.58 23.25
CA LEU A 262 11.53 4.98 22.44
C LEU A 262 11.63 3.46 22.62
N LYS A 263 10.75 2.92 23.46
CA LYS A 263 10.76 1.50 23.82
C LYS A 263 9.83 0.70 22.94
N MET A 264 10.20 -0.56 22.69
CA MET A 264 9.40 -1.53 21.97
C MET A 264 9.13 -2.75 22.86
N ASP A 265 7.86 -3.09 23.02
CA ASP A 265 7.41 -4.38 23.57
C ASP A 265 7.41 -5.41 22.43
N ALA A 266 8.40 -6.30 22.46
CA ALA A 266 8.57 -7.32 21.42
C ALA A 266 7.45 -8.36 21.40
N ALA A 267 6.76 -8.58 22.53
CA ALA A 267 5.65 -9.54 22.64
C ALA A 267 4.36 -8.98 22.02
N ARG A 268 4.14 -7.65 22.12
CA ARG A 268 3.04 -6.95 21.43
C ARG A 268 3.34 -6.62 19.97
N CYS A 269 4.61 -6.68 19.56
CA CYS A 269 5.02 -6.32 18.21
C CYS A 269 4.66 -7.41 17.19
N ILE A 270 3.79 -7.06 16.24
CA ILE A 270 3.33 -7.93 15.14
C ILE A 270 4.08 -7.64 13.83
N ASP A 271 5.38 -7.39 13.86
CA ASP A 271 6.29 -7.30 12.69
C ASP A 271 5.73 -6.64 11.40
N CYS A 272 4.91 -5.58 11.55
CA CYS A 272 4.18 -4.97 10.43
C CYS A 272 4.98 -3.91 9.68
N GLY A 273 6.13 -3.49 10.20
CA GLY A 273 7.02 -2.49 9.61
C GLY A 273 6.48 -1.05 9.55
N ARG A 274 5.24 -0.78 9.99
CA ARG A 274 4.60 0.55 9.90
C ARG A 274 5.42 1.66 10.56
N CYS A 275 6.03 1.36 11.72
CA CYS A 275 6.77 2.36 12.49
C CYS A 275 8.04 2.86 11.75
N GLU A 276 8.67 2.01 10.95
CA GLU A 276 9.84 2.34 10.14
C GLU A 276 9.44 3.07 8.85
N GLN A 277 8.30 2.69 8.27
CA GLN A 277 7.73 3.38 7.12
C GLN A 277 7.22 4.79 7.49
N ALA A 278 6.62 4.96 8.67
CA ALA A 278 6.17 6.26 9.16
C ALA A 278 7.32 7.19 9.61
N CYS A 279 8.56 6.69 9.68
CA CYS A 279 9.71 7.49 10.11
C CYS A 279 10.28 8.32 8.95
N ASP A 280 9.96 9.61 8.90
CA ASP A 280 10.51 10.55 7.91
C ASP A 280 12.05 10.74 7.99
N MET A 281 12.69 10.27 9.08
CA MET A 281 14.14 10.31 9.24
C MET A 281 14.81 9.01 8.78
N GLY A 282 14.04 8.01 8.35
CA GLY A 282 14.56 6.71 7.93
C GLY A 282 15.28 5.95 9.04
N ILE A 283 14.84 6.13 10.30
CA ILE A 283 15.35 5.36 11.44
C ILE A 283 14.75 3.96 11.36
N PRO A 284 15.56 2.89 11.47
CA PRO A 284 15.07 1.52 11.44
C PRO A 284 14.42 1.15 12.79
N VAL A 285 13.28 1.79 13.09
CA VAL A 285 12.56 1.71 14.37
C VAL A 285 12.20 0.26 14.70
N TRP A 286 11.74 -0.49 13.72
CA TRP A 286 11.36 -1.88 13.91
C TRP A 286 12.58 -2.76 14.19
N GLN A 287 13.62 -2.67 13.33
CA GLN A 287 14.82 -3.49 13.49
C GLN A 287 15.52 -3.24 14.84
N GLN A 288 15.72 -1.98 15.21
CA GLN A 288 16.35 -1.61 16.48
C GLN A 288 15.48 -2.01 17.68
N GLY A 289 14.18 -1.73 17.61
CA GLY A 289 13.23 -2.06 18.67
C GLY A 289 13.14 -3.57 18.92
N LYS A 290 13.09 -4.40 17.87
CA LYS A 290 13.07 -5.86 18.01
C LYS A 290 14.39 -6.43 18.55
N ALA A 291 15.53 -5.88 18.12
CA ALA A 291 16.84 -6.37 18.53
C ALA A 291 17.19 -5.99 19.99
N ALA A 292 16.83 -4.79 20.43
CA ALA A 292 17.32 -4.22 21.69
C ALA A 292 16.21 -3.82 22.68
N GLY A 293 14.92 -4.03 22.35
CA GLY A 293 13.78 -3.54 23.14
C GLY A 293 13.62 -2.02 23.15
N ARG A 294 14.46 -1.29 22.41
CA ARG A 294 14.46 0.17 22.29
C ARG A 294 15.09 0.61 20.98
N VAL A 295 14.72 1.81 20.52
CA VAL A 295 15.34 2.44 19.35
C VAL A 295 16.61 3.15 19.78
N THR A 296 17.74 2.81 19.16
CA THR A 296 19.06 3.33 19.53
C THR A 296 19.45 4.58 18.72
N GLY A 297 18.89 4.78 17.52
CA GLY A 297 19.14 5.93 16.64
C GLY A 297 18.41 7.21 17.05
N LEU A 298 18.37 7.52 18.35
CA LEU A 298 17.63 8.68 18.88
C LEU A 298 18.28 10.02 18.53
N GLU A 299 19.57 10.02 18.18
CA GLU A 299 20.28 11.21 17.71
C GLU A 299 19.67 11.81 16.44
N ASP A 300 19.00 11.00 15.63
CA ASP A 300 18.28 11.44 14.43
C ASP A 300 16.79 11.64 14.68
N CYS A 301 16.26 11.13 15.80
CA CYS A 301 14.84 11.23 16.11
C CYS A 301 14.45 12.69 16.36
N MET A 302 13.39 13.14 15.68
CA MET A 302 12.84 14.49 15.89
C MET A 302 11.71 14.53 16.92
N GLY A 303 11.29 13.37 17.45
CA GLY A 303 10.22 13.31 18.46
C GLY A 303 8.81 13.59 17.93
N CYS A 304 8.56 13.34 16.64
CA CYS A 304 7.25 13.54 16.00
C CYS A 304 6.20 12.48 16.36
N ALA A 305 6.59 11.42 17.09
CA ALA A 305 5.77 10.28 17.51
C ALA A 305 5.00 9.50 16.42
N ARG A 306 5.22 9.77 15.12
CA ARG A 306 4.53 9.06 14.02
C ARG A 306 4.70 7.54 14.10
N CYS A 307 5.91 7.08 14.38
CA CYS A 307 6.19 5.65 14.56
C CYS A 307 5.35 5.02 15.68
N VAL A 308 5.07 5.76 16.75
CA VAL A 308 4.24 5.33 17.87
C VAL A 308 2.77 5.35 17.50
N VAL A 309 2.24 6.48 17.00
CA VAL A 309 0.80 6.60 16.67
C VAL A 309 0.37 5.73 15.50
N SER A 310 1.30 5.31 14.64
CA SER A 310 1.06 4.33 13.56
C SER A 310 1.00 2.88 14.04
N CYS A 311 1.44 2.60 15.28
CA CYS A 311 1.47 1.26 15.84
C CYS A 311 0.05 0.75 16.13
N PRO A 312 -0.37 -0.36 15.51
CA PRO A 312 -1.73 -0.88 15.72
C PRO A 312 -1.91 -1.57 17.07
N THR A 313 -0.84 -2.09 17.69
CA THR A 313 -0.88 -2.96 18.87
C THR A 313 -0.35 -2.31 20.16
N ASP A 314 -0.11 -0.99 20.14
CA ASP A 314 0.51 -0.28 21.26
C ASP A 314 1.85 -0.90 21.72
N ALA A 315 2.61 -1.46 20.77
CA ALA A 315 3.91 -2.07 21.03
C ALA A 315 5.05 -1.05 21.16
N LEU A 316 4.82 0.21 20.79
CA LEU A 316 5.80 1.28 20.89
C LEU A 316 5.32 2.33 21.89
N GLU A 317 6.24 2.85 22.71
CA GLU A 317 5.95 3.93 23.65
C GLU A 317 7.09 4.94 23.74
N ILE A 318 6.74 6.21 23.93
CA ILE A 318 7.70 7.29 24.21
C ILE A 318 7.92 7.40 25.71
N ARG A 319 9.19 7.53 26.13
CA ARG A 319 9.56 7.93 27.49
C ARG A 319 10.32 9.23 27.49
N ASP A 320 10.07 10.06 28.50
CA ASP A 320 10.73 11.36 28.73
C ASP A 320 10.77 11.71 30.22
N LEU A 321 11.17 12.93 30.60
CA LEU A 321 11.21 13.38 32.00
C LEU A 321 9.92 13.07 32.79
N ARG A 322 8.74 13.09 32.14
CA ARG A 322 7.47 12.78 32.82
C ARG A 322 7.45 11.35 33.37
N ASN A 323 8.16 10.42 32.74
CA ASN A 323 8.29 9.04 33.20
C ASN A 323 9.16 8.89 34.44
N VAL A 324 10.04 9.85 34.72
CA VAL A 324 10.81 9.89 35.98
C VAL A 324 9.86 10.17 37.14
N PHE A 325 8.94 11.12 36.98
CA PHE A 325 7.96 11.48 38.01
C PHE A 325 6.72 10.58 38.02
N ARG A 326 6.41 9.92 36.91
CA ARG A 326 5.27 9.00 36.75
C ARG A 326 5.71 7.71 36.02
N PRO A 327 6.32 6.75 36.73
CA PRO A 327 6.85 5.53 36.10
C PRO A 327 5.80 4.69 35.35
N ALA A 328 4.54 4.77 35.78
CA ALA A 328 3.41 4.05 35.16
C ALA A 328 2.86 4.73 33.89
N LEU A 329 3.30 5.95 33.53
CA LEU A 329 2.83 6.65 32.34
C LEU A 329 3.29 5.94 31.07
N ARG A 330 2.36 5.31 30.35
CA ARG A 330 2.62 4.76 29.00
C ARG A 330 2.16 5.75 27.95
N GLN A 331 3.10 6.25 27.14
CA GLN A 331 2.80 7.14 26.02
C GLN A 331 2.83 6.35 24.71
N ASP A 332 1.96 5.34 24.63
CA ASP A 332 1.73 4.49 23.46
C ASP A 332 0.73 5.13 22.48
N ALA A 333 0.37 4.43 21.40
CA ALA A 333 -0.54 4.97 20.39
C ALA A 333 -1.92 5.29 21.01
N SER A 334 -2.46 4.39 21.83
CA SER A 334 -3.74 4.58 22.50
C SER A 334 -3.78 5.79 23.42
N HIS A 335 -2.74 6.00 24.23
CA HIS A 335 -2.60 7.21 25.05
C HIS A 335 -2.51 8.48 24.20
N LEU A 336 -1.63 8.51 23.19
CA LEU A 336 -1.39 9.70 22.37
C LEU A 336 -2.59 10.08 21.49
N LEU A 337 -3.32 9.08 21.01
CA LEU A 337 -4.53 9.25 20.20
C LEU A 337 -5.81 9.44 21.04
N ARG A 338 -5.73 9.20 22.37
CA ARG A 338 -6.89 9.16 23.28
C ARG A 338 -7.99 8.20 22.80
N ARG A 339 -7.58 6.99 22.40
CA ARG A 339 -8.49 5.90 22.00
C ARG A 339 -8.45 4.77 23.03
N ALA A 340 -9.45 3.89 22.99
CA ALA A 340 -9.41 2.62 23.73
C ALA A 340 -8.16 1.83 23.32
N ALA A 341 -7.65 0.99 24.24
CA ALA A 341 -6.51 0.12 23.99
C ALA A 341 -6.68 -0.67 22.68
N ALA A 342 -5.57 -0.96 21.99
CA ALA A 342 -5.58 -1.70 20.74
C ALA A 342 -6.55 -2.90 20.80
N PRO A 343 -7.58 -2.95 19.94
CA PRO A 343 -8.55 -4.04 19.97
C PRO A 343 -7.88 -5.36 19.65
N GLU A 344 -8.33 -6.44 20.29
CA GLU A 344 -8.02 -7.79 19.83
C GLU A 344 -8.51 -7.95 18.39
N LEU A 345 -7.62 -8.42 17.51
CA LEU A 345 -7.97 -8.63 16.12
C LEU A 345 -9.02 -9.75 16.04
N PRO A 346 -10.08 -9.59 15.21
CA PRO A 346 -11.12 -10.60 15.13
C PRO A 346 -10.56 -11.96 14.64
N ALA A 347 -11.25 -13.02 15.06
CA ALA A 347 -10.97 -14.37 14.61
C ALA A 347 -11.10 -14.47 13.08
N ARG A 348 -10.35 -15.39 12.47
CA ARG A 348 -10.46 -15.64 11.02
C ARG A 348 -11.85 -16.23 10.74
N VAL A 349 -12.56 -15.63 9.78
CA VAL A 349 -13.83 -16.20 9.32
C VAL A 349 -13.59 -17.51 8.59
N ASP A 350 -14.56 -18.42 8.63
CA ASP A 350 -14.48 -19.63 7.83
C ASP A 350 -14.67 -19.27 6.36
N SER A 351 -13.56 -19.18 5.62
CA SER A 351 -13.53 -18.94 4.18
C SER A 351 -14.22 -20.04 3.35
N ARG A 352 -14.63 -21.16 3.97
CA ARG A 352 -15.36 -22.26 3.32
C ARG A 352 -16.87 -22.08 3.34
N ALA A 353 -17.38 -21.10 4.09
CA ALA A 353 -18.80 -20.78 4.07
C ALA A 353 -19.23 -20.42 2.65
N GLU A 354 -20.36 -20.97 2.21
CA GLU A 354 -20.89 -20.76 0.85
C GLU A 354 -21.15 -19.27 0.54
N ARG A 355 -21.41 -18.46 1.57
CA ARG A 355 -21.51 -17.01 1.48
C ARG A 355 -21.07 -16.34 2.78
N LEU A 356 -20.20 -15.35 2.68
CA LEU A 356 -19.85 -14.47 3.80
C LEU A 356 -20.93 -13.39 3.98
N SER A 357 -21.37 -13.15 5.21
CA SER A 357 -22.24 -12.02 5.52
C SER A 357 -21.45 -10.70 5.42
N LEU A 358 -22.16 -9.55 5.35
CA LEU A 358 -21.50 -8.25 5.39
C LEU A 358 -20.65 -8.08 6.67
N ALA A 359 -21.14 -8.59 7.80
CA ALA A 359 -20.41 -8.57 9.06
C ALA A 359 -19.12 -9.40 8.99
N ASP A 360 -19.16 -10.58 8.35
CA ASP A 360 -17.98 -11.42 8.13
C ASP A 360 -16.96 -10.74 7.22
N ILE A 361 -17.42 -10.13 6.12
CA ILE A 361 -16.58 -9.34 5.21
C ILE A 361 -15.87 -8.24 5.98
N GLN A 362 -16.61 -7.44 6.77
CA GLN A 362 -16.06 -6.33 7.53
C GLN A 362 -15.06 -6.82 8.59
N SER A 363 -15.43 -7.87 9.32
CA SER A 363 -14.61 -8.48 10.37
C SER A 363 -13.30 -9.03 9.81
N GLU A 364 -13.36 -9.83 8.75
CA GLU A 364 -12.19 -10.42 8.11
C GLU A 364 -11.30 -9.34 7.48
N ALA A 365 -11.89 -8.35 6.81
CA ALA A 365 -11.13 -7.26 6.22
C ALA A 365 -10.42 -6.40 7.29
N ALA A 366 -11.03 -6.20 8.46
CA ALA A 366 -10.44 -5.48 9.59
C ALA A 366 -9.22 -6.20 10.20
N ARG A 367 -9.00 -7.48 9.87
CA ARG A 367 -7.78 -8.23 10.25
C ARG A 367 -6.54 -7.77 9.47
N CYS A 368 -6.72 -6.99 8.41
CA CYS A 368 -5.63 -6.44 7.62
C CYS A 368 -4.75 -5.49 8.44
N LEU A 369 -3.45 -5.73 8.40
CA LEU A 369 -2.47 -4.92 9.11
C LEU A 369 -2.08 -3.65 8.36
N ASP A 370 -2.74 -3.30 7.24
CA ASP A 370 -2.40 -2.18 6.35
C ASP A 370 -0.89 -1.88 6.34
N CYS A 371 -0.14 -2.87 5.86
CA CYS A 371 1.32 -2.89 5.92
C CYS A 371 1.88 -1.76 5.05
N GLY A 372 2.90 -1.04 5.52
CA GLY A 372 3.48 0.06 4.75
C GLY A 372 4.14 -0.38 3.44
N GLU A 373 4.67 -1.60 3.39
CA GLU A 373 5.12 -2.27 2.16
C GLU A 373 4.38 -3.61 2.03
N PRO A 374 3.21 -3.63 1.38
CA PRO A 374 2.32 -4.79 1.40
C PRO A 374 2.86 -5.90 0.49
N ALA A 375 3.51 -6.90 1.10
CA ALA A 375 4.01 -8.08 0.39
C ALA A 375 2.89 -8.84 -0.37
N CYS A 376 1.65 -8.79 0.12
CA CYS A 376 0.49 -9.35 -0.57
C CYS A 376 0.26 -8.72 -1.95
N ARG A 377 0.54 -7.42 -2.13
CA ARG A 377 0.47 -6.72 -3.42
C ARG A 377 1.61 -7.13 -4.35
N GLY A 378 2.82 -7.31 -3.82
CA GLY A 378 3.96 -7.79 -4.58
C GLY A 378 3.77 -9.24 -5.08
N ALA A 379 3.15 -10.09 -4.26
CA ALA A 379 2.88 -11.48 -4.61
C ALA A 379 1.64 -11.66 -5.50
N CYS A 380 0.76 -10.67 -5.59
CA CYS A 380 -0.35 -10.68 -6.54
C CYS A 380 0.17 -10.35 -7.96
N PRO A 381 -0.03 -11.22 -8.96
CA PRO A 381 0.43 -10.95 -10.34
C PRO A 381 -0.18 -9.70 -10.97
N LEU A 382 -1.36 -9.28 -10.49
CA LEU A 382 -2.05 -8.06 -10.94
C LEU A 382 -1.65 -6.81 -10.15
N HIS A 383 -0.78 -6.96 -9.14
CA HIS A 383 -0.43 -5.91 -8.19
C HIS A 383 -1.65 -5.19 -7.59
N ASN A 384 -2.70 -5.97 -7.31
CA ASN A 384 -3.98 -5.49 -6.79
C ASN A 384 -3.77 -4.67 -5.51
N ARG A 385 -4.60 -3.65 -5.32
CA ARG A 385 -4.56 -2.68 -4.22
C ARG A 385 -5.18 -3.24 -2.94
N ILE A 386 -4.66 -4.39 -2.51
CA ILE A 386 -5.24 -5.27 -1.49
C ILE A 386 -5.49 -4.54 -0.16
N PRO A 387 -4.50 -3.88 0.46
CA PRO A 387 -4.75 -3.14 1.71
C PRO A 387 -5.82 -2.07 1.56
N GLU A 388 -5.84 -1.37 0.42
CA GLU A 388 -6.75 -0.25 0.22
C GLU A 388 -8.21 -0.67 0.06
N TRP A 389 -8.49 -1.72 -0.73
CA TRP A 389 -9.87 -2.21 -0.83
C TRP A 389 -10.30 -3.00 0.41
N LEU A 390 -9.37 -3.65 1.14
CA LEU A 390 -9.68 -4.25 2.45
C LEU A 390 -10.09 -3.18 3.46
N ALA A 391 -9.43 -2.02 3.46
CA ALA A 391 -9.81 -0.91 4.33
C ALA A 391 -11.22 -0.37 4.01
N LEU A 392 -11.61 -0.32 2.74
CA LEU A 392 -12.97 0.03 2.31
C LEU A 392 -13.98 -1.05 2.71
N ALA A 393 -13.65 -2.32 2.49
CA ALA A 393 -14.49 -3.46 2.88
C ALA A 393 -14.73 -3.50 4.39
N ALA A 394 -13.71 -3.24 5.21
CA ALA A 394 -13.83 -3.14 6.67
C ALA A 394 -14.82 -2.05 7.12
N LYS A 395 -14.91 -0.95 6.36
CA LYS A 395 -15.86 0.15 6.60
C LYS A 395 -17.27 -0.13 6.05
N GLY A 396 -17.47 -1.25 5.36
CA GLY A 396 -18.72 -1.57 4.68
C GLY A 396 -18.93 -0.79 3.37
N GLU A 397 -17.89 -0.12 2.86
CA GLU A 397 -17.91 0.63 1.60
C GLU A 397 -17.74 -0.31 0.39
N ILE A 398 -18.67 -1.26 0.26
CA ILE A 398 -18.58 -2.40 -0.67
C ILE A 398 -18.42 -1.99 -2.13
N GLU A 399 -19.21 -1.02 -2.60
CA GLU A 399 -19.16 -0.57 -4.00
C GLU A 399 -17.83 0.12 -4.33
N GLN A 400 -17.28 0.89 -3.39
CA GLN A 400 -15.98 1.54 -3.58
C GLN A 400 -14.85 0.52 -3.55
N ALA A 401 -14.94 -0.48 -2.67
CA ALA A 401 -13.99 -1.59 -2.62
C ALA A 401 -13.99 -2.38 -3.94
N ALA A 402 -15.17 -2.73 -4.46
CA ALA A 402 -15.33 -3.41 -5.74
C ALA A 402 -14.80 -2.56 -6.92
N ALA A 403 -15.16 -1.27 -6.97
CA ALA A 403 -14.63 -0.36 -7.98
C ALA A 403 -13.11 -0.27 -7.95
N LEU A 404 -12.51 -0.29 -6.75
CA LEU A 404 -11.06 -0.27 -6.58
C LEU A 404 -10.41 -1.58 -7.06
N MET A 405 -10.98 -2.75 -6.75
CA MET A 405 -10.50 -4.04 -7.26
C MET A 405 -10.49 -4.06 -8.80
N HIS A 406 -11.57 -3.55 -9.40
CA HIS A 406 -11.72 -3.46 -10.86
C HIS A 406 -10.74 -2.49 -11.54
N THR A 407 -10.00 -1.67 -10.79
CA THR A 407 -8.93 -0.83 -11.39
C THR A 407 -7.71 -1.65 -11.81
N THR A 408 -7.49 -2.82 -11.20
CA THR A 408 -6.34 -3.68 -11.45
C THR A 408 -6.70 -5.06 -11.99
N SER A 409 -7.89 -5.59 -11.64
CA SER A 409 -8.36 -6.89 -12.11
C SER A 409 -9.61 -6.71 -12.97
N PRO A 410 -9.66 -7.27 -14.19
CA PRO A 410 -10.91 -7.31 -14.94
C PRO A 410 -11.91 -8.26 -14.28
N LEU A 411 -11.46 -9.33 -13.61
CA LEU A 411 -12.29 -10.46 -13.18
C LEU A 411 -12.12 -10.76 -11.66
N PRO A 412 -12.29 -9.78 -10.75
CA PRO A 412 -12.06 -9.99 -9.31
C PRO A 412 -13.00 -11.05 -8.71
N GLU A 413 -14.22 -11.20 -9.22
CA GLU A 413 -15.15 -12.25 -8.80
C GLU A 413 -14.61 -13.67 -9.06
N LEU A 414 -13.77 -13.82 -10.09
CA LEU A 414 -13.13 -15.08 -10.46
C LEU A 414 -11.83 -15.28 -9.68
N CYS A 415 -10.99 -14.24 -9.63
CA CYS A 415 -9.70 -14.28 -8.96
C CYS A 415 -9.85 -14.57 -7.46
N GLY A 416 -10.81 -13.91 -6.80
CA GLY A 416 -11.08 -14.13 -5.38
C GLY A 416 -11.47 -15.57 -5.06
N ALA A 417 -12.23 -16.22 -5.96
CA ALA A 417 -12.68 -17.60 -5.78
C ALA A 417 -11.62 -18.66 -6.16
N LEU A 418 -10.77 -18.40 -7.16
CA LEU A 418 -9.99 -19.45 -7.83
C LEU A 418 -8.47 -19.35 -7.69
N CYS A 419 -7.94 -18.18 -7.33
CA CYS A 419 -6.49 -18.04 -7.21
C CYS A 419 -5.92 -19.02 -6.15
N PRO A 420 -4.68 -19.50 -6.29
CA PRO A 420 -3.98 -20.20 -5.21
C PRO A 420 -3.41 -19.19 -4.23
N GLN A 421 -4.25 -18.55 -3.40
CA GLN A 421 -3.83 -17.41 -2.57
C GLN A 421 -2.74 -17.79 -1.57
N ASP A 422 -2.70 -19.05 -1.12
CA ASP A 422 -1.67 -19.63 -0.25
C ASP A 422 -0.26 -19.54 -0.84
N ARG A 423 -0.14 -19.51 -2.17
CA ARG A 423 1.12 -19.31 -2.91
C ARG A 423 1.33 -17.88 -3.40
N LEU A 424 0.30 -17.04 -3.25
CA LEU A 424 0.26 -15.66 -3.74
C LEU A 424 0.07 -14.70 -2.57
N CYS A 425 -1.01 -13.92 -2.59
CA CYS A 425 -1.25 -12.81 -1.67
C CYS A 425 -1.39 -13.22 -0.19
N GLU A 426 -2.04 -14.34 0.09
CA GLU A 426 -2.23 -14.84 1.47
C GLU A 426 -0.95 -15.49 2.00
N GLY A 427 -0.22 -16.25 1.17
CA GLY A 427 1.09 -16.80 1.52
C GLY A 427 2.14 -15.72 1.83
N ALA A 428 2.06 -14.58 1.15
CA ALA A 428 2.93 -13.43 1.39
C ALA A 428 2.45 -12.52 2.54
N CYS A 429 1.27 -12.78 3.12
CA CYS A 429 0.71 -11.93 4.17
C CYS A 429 1.64 -11.89 5.39
N ALA A 430 1.94 -10.68 5.89
CA ALA A 430 2.83 -10.48 7.04
C ALA A 430 2.40 -11.28 8.28
N ARG A 431 1.08 -11.52 8.45
CA ARG A 431 0.51 -12.33 9.54
C ARG A 431 1.03 -13.77 9.52
N VAL A 432 1.19 -14.38 8.35
CA VAL A 432 1.68 -15.76 8.21
C VAL A 432 3.12 -15.88 8.69
N LYS A 433 3.96 -14.88 8.37
CA LYS A 433 5.34 -14.79 8.86
C LYS A 433 5.43 -14.67 10.38
N GLN A 434 4.34 -14.31 11.05
CA GLN A 434 4.26 -14.15 12.51
C GLN A 434 3.59 -15.34 13.20
N GLY A 435 3.34 -16.45 12.47
CA GLY A 435 2.66 -17.62 13.02
C GLY A 435 1.14 -17.46 13.19
N HIS A 436 0.55 -16.40 12.62
CA HIS A 436 -0.90 -16.18 12.63
C HIS A 436 -1.52 -16.54 11.28
N ALA A 437 -2.81 -16.84 11.28
CA ALA A 437 -3.55 -17.04 10.03
C ALA A 437 -3.57 -15.75 9.19
N ALA A 438 -3.38 -15.90 7.87
CA ALA A 438 -3.51 -14.82 6.90
C ALA A 438 -4.91 -14.16 6.98
N VAL A 439 -4.99 -12.94 6.44
CA VAL A 439 -6.29 -12.41 6.01
C VAL A 439 -6.77 -13.27 4.85
N ALA A 440 -8.04 -13.69 4.84
CA ALA A 440 -8.66 -14.44 3.76
C ALA A 440 -8.98 -13.52 2.56
N ILE A 441 -7.91 -12.98 1.95
CA ILE A 441 -7.95 -12.00 0.86
C ILE A 441 -8.84 -12.48 -0.28
N GLY A 442 -8.70 -13.75 -0.70
CA GLY A 442 -9.48 -14.29 -1.81
C GLY A 442 -10.98 -14.33 -1.50
N ALA A 443 -11.34 -14.84 -0.32
CA ALA A 443 -12.72 -14.95 0.12
C ALA A 443 -13.39 -13.57 0.25
N VAL A 444 -12.67 -12.58 0.80
CA VAL A 444 -13.17 -11.21 0.88
C VAL A 444 -13.30 -10.57 -0.51
N GLU A 445 -12.33 -10.76 -1.42
CA GLU A 445 -12.40 -10.24 -2.79
C GLU A 445 -13.63 -10.77 -3.54
N HIS A 446 -13.87 -12.08 -3.45
CA HIS A 446 -15.06 -12.71 -4.04
C HIS A 446 -16.35 -12.18 -3.41
N ALA A 447 -16.45 -12.19 -2.08
CA ALA A 447 -17.66 -11.81 -1.37
C ALA A 447 -18.02 -10.32 -1.54
N VAL A 448 -17.03 -9.42 -1.52
CA VAL A 448 -17.23 -7.99 -1.80
C VAL A 448 -17.76 -7.79 -3.20
N THR A 449 -17.21 -8.50 -4.19
CA THR A 449 -17.60 -8.35 -5.59
C THR A 449 -19.03 -8.88 -5.82
N GLU A 450 -19.37 -10.05 -5.28
CA GLU A 450 -20.73 -10.60 -5.37
C GLU A 450 -21.75 -9.71 -4.64
N GLU A 451 -21.41 -9.20 -3.45
CA GLU A 451 -22.27 -8.30 -2.69
C GLU A 451 -22.49 -6.97 -3.44
N ALA A 452 -21.45 -6.41 -4.07
CA ALA A 452 -21.60 -5.23 -4.92
C ALA A 452 -22.56 -5.50 -6.09
N PHE A 453 -22.39 -6.63 -6.80
CA PHE A 453 -23.31 -7.01 -7.88
C PHE A 453 -24.75 -7.19 -7.38
N ALA A 454 -24.94 -7.79 -6.20
CA ALA A 454 -26.26 -7.97 -5.58
C ALA A 454 -26.94 -6.62 -5.25
N ARG A 455 -26.16 -5.59 -4.88
CA ARG A 455 -26.64 -4.21 -4.67
C ARG A 455 -26.93 -3.44 -5.95
N GLY A 456 -26.72 -4.04 -7.12
CA GLY A 456 -26.93 -3.40 -8.41
C GLY A 456 -25.72 -2.60 -8.91
N TRP A 457 -24.61 -2.56 -8.17
CA TRP A 457 -23.37 -1.95 -8.66
C TRP A 457 -22.84 -2.70 -9.88
N ARG A 458 -22.30 -1.97 -10.85
CA ARG A 458 -21.70 -2.52 -12.08
C ARG A 458 -20.41 -1.75 -12.43
N PRO A 459 -19.39 -2.43 -12.97
CA PRO A 459 -18.17 -1.76 -13.41
C PRO A 459 -18.43 -0.88 -14.64
N SER A 460 -17.72 0.25 -14.73
CA SER A 460 -17.77 1.13 -15.90
C SER A 460 -16.88 0.60 -17.02
N LEU A 461 -17.47 -0.15 -17.95
CA LEU A 461 -16.74 -0.83 -19.03
C LEU A 461 -16.81 -0.11 -20.38
N ALA A 462 -17.73 0.85 -20.54
CA ALA A 462 -17.89 1.60 -21.77
C ALA A 462 -16.68 2.55 -22.02
N PRO A 463 -16.20 2.69 -23.26
CA PRO A 463 -15.16 3.65 -23.56
C PRO A 463 -15.68 5.09 -23.49
N ALA A 464 -14.79 6.01 -23.12
CA ALA A 464 -15.07 7.45 -23.21
C ALA A 464 -15.22 7.93 -24.66
N ARG A 465 -14.50 7.29 -25.60
CA ARG A 465 -14.55 7.59 -27.04
C ARG A 465 -14.23 6.34 -27.85
N ARG A 466 -14.98 6.09 -28.92
CA ARG A 466 -14.68 5.05 -29.91
C ARG A 466 -13.62 5.53 -30.90
N ILE A 467 -12.76 4.61 -31.33
CA ILE A 467 -11.84 4.82 -32.44
C ILE A 467 -12.24 3.88 -33.59
N ASP A 468 -11.94 4.30 -34.82
CA ASP A 468 -12.20 3.50 -36.01
C ASP A 468 -11.09 2.46 -36.22
N LYS A 469 -10.96 1.57 -35.24
CA LYS A 469 -10.08 0.39 -35.25
C LYS A 469 -10.80 -0.77 -34.59
N SER A 470 -10.42 -1.97 -34.97
CA SER A 470 -11.06 -3.20 -34.57
C SER A 470 -10.06 -4.30 -34.22
N ALA A 471 -10.48 -5.20 -33.33
CA ALA A 471 -9.67 -6.34 -32.93
C ALA A 471 -10.53 -7.61 -32.88
N ALA A 472 -9.99 -8.70 -33.45
CA ALA A 472 -10.53 -10.04 -33.25
C ALA A 472 -9.86 -10.71 -32.05
N VAL A 473 -10.65 -11.33 -31.19
CA VAL A 473 -10.18 -12.10 -30.02
C VAL A 473 -10.61 -13.53 -30.22
N ILE A 474 -9.67 -14.44 -30.44
CA ILE A 474 -9.97 -15.86 -30.64
C ILE A 474 -9.77 -16.59 -29.31
N GLY A 475 -10.87 -16.99 -28.69
CA GLY A 475 -10.96 -17.61 -27.37
C GLY A 475 -11.59 -16.67 -26.33
N ALA A 476 -12.75 -17.05 -25.80
CA ALA A 476 -13.51 -16.39 -24.75
C ALA A 476 -13.14 -16.88 -23.33
N GLY A 477 -11.92 -17.39 -23.14
CA GLY A 477 -11.36 -17.68 -21.82
C GLY A 477 -10.94 -16.41 -21.06
N PRO A 478 -10.41 -16.53 -19.82
CA PRO A 478 -10.05 -15.37 -18.99
C PRO A 478 -9.12 -14.37 -19.69
N ALA A 479 -8.12 -14.86 -20.43
CA ALA A 479 -7.20 -14.01 -21.18
C ALA A 479 -7.90 -13.21 -22.29
N GLY A 480 -8.78 -13.86 -23.06
CA GLY A 480 -9.54 -13.20 -24.12
C GLY A 480 -10.56 -12.20 -23.58
N LEU A 481 -11.27 -12.54 -22.50
CA LEU A 481 -12.20 -11.62 -21.85
C LEU A 481 -11.48 -10.39 -21.27
N ALA A 482 -10.34 -10.59 -20.61
CA ALA A 482 -9.51 -9.51 -20.08
C ALA A 482 -8.98 -8.59 -21.19
N PHE A 483 -8.47 -9.18 -22.29
CA PHE A 483 -8.00 -8.42 -23.44
C PHE A 483 -9.14 -7.64 -24.10
N ALA A 484 -10.30 -8.29 -24.30
CA ALA A 484 -11.47 -7.66 -24.90
C ALA A 484 -11.95 -6.46 -24.08
N GLU A 485 -12.03 -6.60 -22.75
CA GLU A 485 -12.38 -5.50 -21.85
C GLU A 485 -11.39 -4.33 -21.96
N ALA A 486 -10.08 -4.61 -21.91
CA ALA A 486 -9.04 -3.59 -21.98
C ALA A 486 -9.09 -2.81 -23.31
N MET A 487 -9.21 -3.53 -24.44
CA MET A 487 -9.29 -2.93 -25.77
C MET A 487 -10.60 -2.16 -25.98
N ASN A 488 -11.72 -2.68 -25.48
CA ASN A 488 -13.00 -1.97 -25.52
C ASN A 488 -12.92 -0.65 -24.75
N ARG A 489 -12.33 -0.63 -23.56
CA ARG A 489 -12.11 0.58 -22.76
C ARG A 489 -11.17 1.59 -23.45
N ALA A 490 -10.20 1.09 -24.23
CA ALA A 490 -9.34 1.92 -25.07
C ALA A 490 -10.03 2.46 -26.33
N GLY A 491 -11.31 2.12 -26.56
CA GLY A 491 -12.13 2.64 -27.65
C GLY A 491 -12.22 1.75 -28.89
N TRP A 492 -11.54 0.59 -28.91
CA TRP A 492 -11.54 -0.31 -30.07
C TRP A 492 -12.89 -1.04 -30.22
N ASN A 493 -13.23 -1.42 -31.45
CA ASN A 493 -14.35 -2.31 -31.74
C ASN A 493 -13.88 -3.77 -31.61
N VAL A 494 -14.37 -4.48 -30.60
CA VAL A 494 -13.86 -5.82 -30.28
C VAL A 494 -14.88 -6.89 -30.61
N ASN A 495 -14.46 -7.89 -31.39
CA ASN A 495 -15.24 -9.08 -31.69
C ASN A 495 -14.53 -10.30 -31.09
N VAL A 496 -15.22 -11.05 -30.24
CA VAL A 496 -14.73 -12.26 -29.57
C VAL A 496 -15.33 -13.49 -30.23
N PHE A 497 -14.48 -14.42 -30.64
CA PHE A 497 -14.84 -15.66 -31.31
C PHE A 497 -14.48 -16.84 -30.40
N ASP A 498 -15.40 -17.77 -30.17
CA ASP A 498 -15.09 -19.02 -29.47
C ASP A 498 -15.85 -20.20 -30.08
N ARG A 499 -15.22 -21.38 -30.03
CA ARG A 499 -15.83 -22.63 -30.45
C ARG A 499 -16.91 -23.13 -29.48
N GLU A 500 -16.79 -22.76 -28.20
CA GLU A 500 -17.73 -23.14 -27.17
C GLU A 500 -18.95 -22.21 -27.20
N PRO A 501 -20.15 -22.69 -26.86
CA PRO A 501 -21.37 -21.88 -26.85
C PRO A 501 -21.42 -20.86 -25.70
N ASN A 502 -20.59 -21.05 -24.66
CA ASN A 502 -20.54 -20.21 -23.46
C ASN A 502 -19.14 -19.61 -23.27
N VAL A 503 -19.08 -18.38 -22.76
CA VAL A 503 -17.82 -17.74 -22.40
C VAL A 503 -17.18 -18.40 -21.16
N GLY A 504 -15.89 -18.18 -20.95
CA GLY A 504 -15.13 -18.62 -19.78
C GLY A 504 -14.10 -19.72 -20.07
N GLY A 505 -14.13 -20.34 -21.26
CA GLY A 505 -13.19 -21.40 -21.63
C GLY A 505 -13.18 -22.55 -20.62
N MET A 506 -12.01 -22.90 -20.07
CA MET A 506 -11.91 -23.94 -19.04
C MET A 506 -12.70 -23.63 -17.77
N LEU A 507 -13.01 -22.36 -17.48
CA LEU A 507 -13.87 -22.02 -16.36
C LEU A 507 -15.31 -22.49 -16.57
N ALA A 508 -15.77 -22.56 -17.82
CA ALA A 508 -17.09 -23.08 -18.16
C ALA A 508 -17.07 -24.61 -18.32
N SER A 509 -16.09 -25.14 -19.06
CA SER A 509 -16.10 -26.54 -19.48
C SER A 509 -15.27 -27.49 -18.61
N GLY A 510 -14.24 -26.98 -17.93
CA GLY A 510 -13.27 -27.82 -17.21
C GLY A 510 -13.42 -27.77 -15.69
N LEU A 511 -13.74 -26.61 -15.13
CA LEU A 511 -13.90 -26.46 -13.69
C LEU A 511 -15.30 -26.94 -13.26
N PRO A 512 -15.46 -27.83 -12.27
CA PRO A 512 -16.80 -28.29 -11.84
C PRO A 512 -17.69 -27.18 -11.22
N PRO A 513 -19.02 -27.37 -11.18
CA PRO A 513 -19.94 -26.39 -10.57
C PRO A 513 -19.73 -26.17 -9.07
N PHE A 514 -19.31 -27.19 -8.32
CA PHE A 514 -19.05 -27.06 -6.87
C PHE A 514 -17.83 -26.21 -6.52
N ARG A 515 -16.95 -25.93 -7.50
CA ARG A 515 -15.80 -25.04 -7.32
C ARG A 515 -16.19 -23.58 -7.53
N PHE A 516 -17.19 -23.31 -8.36
CA PHE A 516 -17.45 -21.98 -8.88
C PHE A 516 -18.82 -21.89 -9.57
N ASP A 517 -19.63 -20.89 -9.17
CA ASP A 517 -20.92 -20.62 -9.79
C ASP A 517 -20.76 -20.07 -11.22
N LYS A 518 -21.21 -20.84 -12.20
CA LYS A 518 -21.14 -20.49 -13.63
C LYS A 518 -21.95 -19.25 -13.99
N ARG A 519 -22.93 -18.83 -13.17
CA ARG A 519 -23.73 -17.61 -13.40
C ARG A 519 -22.85 -16.36 -13.47
N ALA A 520 -21.71 -16.35 -12.80
CA ALA A 520 -20.76 -15.24 -12.88
C ALA A 520 -20.16 -15.08 -14.29
N LEU A 521 -20.00 -16.16 -15.07
CA LEU A 521 -19.53 -16.08 -16.46
C LEU A 521 -20.59 -15.45 -17.38
N GLU A 522 -21.86 -15.84 -17.19
CA GLU A 522 -22.97 -15.28 -17.96
C GLU A 522 -23.17 -13.80 -17.63
N ARG A 523 -23.15 -13.43 -16.35
CA ARG A 523 -23.16 -12.03 -15.93
C ARG A 523 -22.01 -11.24 -16.57
N ARG A 524 -20.81 -11.82 -16.63
CA ARG A 524 -19.66 -11.19 -17.27
C ARG A 524 -19.85 -11.00 -18.77
N ARG A 525 -20.39 -11.99 -19.48
CA ARG A 525 -20.75 -11.87 -20.89
C ARG A 525 -21.70 -10.69 -21.12
N ILE A 526 -22.81 -10.65 -20.38
CA ILE A 526 -23.83 -9.60 -20.50
C ILE A 526 -23.21 -8.21 -20.28
N LEU A 527 -22.34 -8.05 -19.28
CA LEU A 527 -21.67 -6.77 -19.02
C LEU A 527 -20.76 -6.33 -20.16
N LEU A 528 -20.04 -7.27 -20.78
CA LEU A 528 -19.17 -6.99 -21.92
C LEU A 528 -19.98 -6.68 -23.19
N GLU A 529 -21.08 -7.40 -23.44
CA GLU A 529 -22.01 -7.12 -24.53
C GLU A 529 -22.65 -5.72 -24.38
N GLN A 530 -23.12 -5.37 -23.18
CA GLN A 530 -23.64 -4.04 -22.87
C GLN A 530 -22.58 -2.93 -23.05
N ALA A 531 -21.30 -3.26 -22.85
CA ALA A 531 -20.18 -2.34 -23.09
C ALA A 531 -19.80 -2.21 -24.58
N GLY A 532 -20.45 -2.96 -25.47
CA GLY A 532 -20.27 -2.91 -26.92
C GLY A 532 -19.34 -3.96 -27.52
N ILE A 533 -18.93 -4.98 -26.76
CA ILE A 533 -18.16 -6.12 -27.28
C ILE A 533 -19.12 -7.10 -27.95
N ARG A 534 -18.76 -7.61 -29.13
CA ARG A 534 -19.56 -8.61 -29.84
C ARG A 534 -19.00 -10.00 -29.62
N PHE A 535 -19.88 -10.98 -29.39
CA PHE A 535 -19.50 -12.38 -29.25
C PHE A 535 -20.07 -13.20 -30.40
N GLU A 536 -19.21 -14.02 -31.01
CA GLU A 536 -19.59 -15.07 -31.95
C GLU A 536 -19.13 -16.42 -31.37
N LEU A 537 -20.07 -17.14 -30.77
CA LEU A 537 -19.83 -18.35 -29.99
C LEU A 537 -20.33 -19.59 -30.73
N GLY A 538 -19.86 -20.77 -30.33
CA GLY A 538 -20.30 -22.06 -30.90
C GLY A 538 -19.67 -22.42 -32.25
N ALA A 539 -18.67 -21.67 -32.72
CA ALA A 539 -18.03 -21.92 -34.01
C ALA A 539 -16.51 -21.85 -33.91
N ALA A 540 -15.83 -22.93 -34.31
CA ALA A 540 -14.38 -22.96 -34.34
C ALA A 540 -13.82 -21.98 -35.38
N VAL A 541 -12.64 -21.43 -35.08
CA VAL A 541 -11.86 -20.65 -36.05
C VAL A 541 -10.80 -21.58 -36.64
N ASP A 542 -11.04 -22.01 -37.87
CA ASP A 542 -10.06 -22.76 -38.67
C ASP A 542 -9.06 -21.80 -39.35
N ALA A 543 -8.16 -22.37 -40.16
CA ALA A 543 -7.10 -21.60 -40.82
C ALA A 543 -7.65 -20.55 -41.80
N GLU A 544 -8.68 -20.90 -42.58
CA GLU A 544 -9.27 -19.99 -43.57
C GLU A 544 -9.98 -18.82 -42.87
N ARG A 545 -10.78 -19.12 -41.84
CA ARG A 545 -11.44 -18.12 -41.04
C ARG A 545 -10.46 -17.25 -40.28
N PHE A 546 -9.35 -17.81 -39.79
CA PHE A 546 -8.29 -17.03 -39.17
C PHE A 546 -7.69 -16.01 -40.15
N ILE A 547 -7.37 -16.43 -41.39
CA ILE A 547 -6.86 -15.54 -42.43
C ILE A 547 -7.87 -14.41 -42.70
N ALA A 548 -9.15 -14.74 -42.85
CA ALA A 548 -10.20 -13.75 -43.05
C ALA A 548 -10.32 -12.77 -41.88
N LEU A 549 -10.21 -13.22 -40.64
CA LEU A 549 -10.24 -12.34 -39.45
C LEU A 549 -9.01 -11.44 -39.38
N ARG A 550 -7.82 -11.96 -39.71
CA ARG A 550 -6.59 -11.18 -39.78
C ARG A 550 -6.67 -10.08 -40.83
N ASP A 551 -7.29 -10.36 -41.97
CA ASP A 551 -7.39 -9.39 -43.06
C ASP A 551 -8.51 -8.35 -42.81
N ARG A 552 -9.51 -8.66 -41.96
CA ARG A 552 -10.62 -7.77 -41.58
C ARG A 552 -10.35 -6.87 -40.38
N HIS A 553 -9.38 -7.21 -39.54
CA HIS A 553 -9.13 -6.53 -38.27
C HIS A 553 -7.70 -6.02 -38.18
N GLU A 554 -7.51 -4.87 -37.54
CA GLU A 554 -6.18 -4.28 -37.35
C GLU A 554 -5.31 -5.08 -36.36
N ALA A 555 -5.94 -5.89 -35.51
CA ALA A 555 -5.26 -6.76 -34.58
C ALA A 555 -6.02 -8.06 -34.35
N VAL A 556 -5.28 -9.15 -34.10
CA VAL A 556 -5.83 -10.44 -33.67
C VAL A 556 -5.15 -10.88 -32.39
N PHE A 557 -5.92 -11.23 -31.36
CA PHE A 557 -5.45 -11.82 -30.12
C PHE A 557 -5.80 -13.32 -30.07
N LEU A 558 -4.81 -14.15 -29.73
CA LEU A 558 -4.96 -15.61 -29.64
C LEU A 558 -5.01 -16.04 -28.18
N GLY A 559 -6.23 -16.22 -27.65
CA GLY A 559 -6.53 -16.70 -26.29
C GLY A 559 -6.93 -18.18 -26.25
N LEU A 560 -6.27 -19.03 -27.02
CA LEU A 560 -6.71 -20.41 -27.32
C LEU A 560 -6.64 -21.38 -26.13
N GLY A 561 -5.78 -21.10 -25.16
CA GLY A 561 -5.51 -21.99 -24.02
C GLY A 561 -4.76 -23.28 -24.41
N ALA A 562 -4.51 -24.14 -23.42
CA ALA A 562 -3.82 -25.42 -23.60
C ALA A 562 -4.77 -26.60 -23.35
N ARG A 563 -5.48 -27.03 -24.40
CA ARG A 563 -6.52 -28.08 -24.30
C ARG A 563 -6.04 -29.49 -24.63
N LYS A 564 -4.86 -29.62 -25.25
CA LYS A 564 -4.30 -30.95 -25.57
C LYS A 564 -3.86 -31.63 -24.28
N ALA A 565 -4.53 -32.72 -23.92
CA ALA A 565 -4.15 -33.55 -22.79
C ALA A 565 -2.75 -34.13 -22.98
N ARG A 566 -2.06 -34.37 -21.86
CA ARG A 566 -0.79 -35.11 -21.88
C ARG A 566 -1.10 -36.58 -21.83
N ASP A 567 -0.67 -37.29 -22.86
CA ASP A 567 -0.82 -38.72 -22.93
C ASP A 567 0.17 -39.41 -21.98
N VAL A 568 -0.29 -40.48 -21.33
CA VAL A 568 0.56 -41.34 -20.49
C VAL A 568 0.52 -42.73 -21.12
N PRO A 569 1.51 -43.10 -21.94
CA PRO A 569 1.50 -44.38 -22.65
C PRO A 569 1.72 -45.49 -21.63
N LEU A 570 0.63 -46.14 -21.24
CA LEU A 570 0.61 -47.30 -20.36
C LEU A 570 0.05 -48.49 -21.14
N PRO A 571 0.60 -49.70 -20.96
CA PRO A 571 -0.08 -50.92 -21.39
C PRO A 571 -1.51 -50.97 -20.82
N GLY A 572 -2.51 -51.28 -21.65
CA GLY A 572 -3.93 -51.32 -21.26
C GLY A 572 -4.63 -49.96 -21.24
N ARG A 573 -4.04 -48.90 -21.83
CA ARG A 573 -4.66 -47.55 -21.89
C ARG A 573 -5.95 -47.50 -22.70
N GLU A 574 -6.07 -48.38 -23.67
CA GLU A 574 -7.23 -48.59 -24.53
C GLU A 574 -8.38 -49.33 -23.85
N LEU A 575 -8.17 -49.89 -22.66
CA LEU A 575 -9.20 -50.61 -21.92
C LEU A 575 -10.38 -49.70 -21.54
N GLY A 576 -11.57 -50.30 -21.56
CA GLY A 576 -12.80 -49.62 -21.14
C GLY A 576 -12.70 -49.11 -19.69
N GLY A 577 -13.12 -47.86 -19.47
CA GLY A 577 -13.09 -47.21 -18.16
C GLY A 577 -11.95 -46.22 -17.97
N VAL A 578 -10.91 -46.24 -18.82
CA VAL A 578 -9.87 -45.22 -18.86
C VAL A 578 -10.41 -43.96 -19.54
N GLN A 579 -10.34 -42.81 -18.86
CA GLN A 579 -10.89 -41.55 -19.36
C GLN A 579 -9.88 -40.42 -19.22
N ASP A 580 -9.83 -39.52 -20.22
CA ASP A 580 -9.11 -38.26 -20.06
C ASP A 580 -9.80 -37.36 -19.02
N ALA A 581 -9.00 -36.67 -18.23
CA ALA A 581 -9.48 -35.82 -17.15
C ALA A 581 -10.36 -34.68 -17.66
N LEU A 582 -9.98 -34.02 -18.76
CA LEU A 582 -10.74 -32.90 -19.32
C LEU A 582 -12.06 -33.37 -19.93
N ASP A 583 -12.05 -34.53 -20.60
CA ASP A 583 -13.28 -35.11 -21.17
C ASP A 583 -14.26 -35.53 -20.07
N TYR A 584 -13.74 -36.13 -18.98
CA TYR A 584 -14.56 -36.47 -17.82
C TYR A 584 -15.16 -35.22 -17.18
N LEU A 585 -14.36 -34.18 -16.93
CA LEU A 585 -14.84 -32.92 -16.35
C LEU A 585 -15.81 -32.19 -17.27
N ALA A 586 -15.64 -32.25 -18.60
CA ALA A 586 -16.61 -31.71 -19.55
C ALA A 586 -17.96 -32.43 -19.44
N ARG A 587 -17.97 -33.77 -19.29
CA ARG A 587 -19.19 -34.55 -19.04
C ARG A 587 -19.81 -34.25 -17.67
N VAL A 588 -19.01 -33.96 -16.65
CA VAL A 588 -19.50 -33.54 -15.33
C VAL A 588 -20.19 -32.17 -15.43
N ASN A 589 -19.65 -31.24 -16.21
CA ASN A 589 -20.25 -29.91 -16.39
C ASN A 589 -21.50 -29.93 -17.30
N ALA A 590 -21.59 -30.86 -18.24
CA ALA A 590 -22.72 -30.97 -19.17
C ALA A 590 -23.91 -31.76 -18.63
N ALA A 591 -23.69 -32.70 -17.70
CA ALA A 591 -24.73 -33.62 -17.25
C ALA A 591 -25.51 -33.10 -16.03
N SER A 592 -26.82 -33.32 -16.03
CA SER A 592 -27.69 -33.15 -14.87
C SER A 592 -27.77 -34.39 -13.98
N ASP A 593 -27.42 -35.56 -14.50
CA ASP A 593 -27.50 -36.84 -13.78
C ASP A 593 -26.21 -37.13 -13.01
N GLN A 594 -26.38 -37.42 -11.72
CA GLN A 594 -25.33 -37.73 -10.76
C GLN A 594 -25.51 -39.18 -10.33
N ARG A 595 -24.48 -40.03 -10.52
CA ARG A 595 -24.30 -41.44 -10.09
C ARG A 595 -23.72 -42.39 -11.17
N ARG A 596 -23.04 -41.88 -12.19
CA ARG A 596 -22.44 -42.72 -13.27
C ARG A 596 -21.33 -43.65 -12.77
N LEU A 597 -20.76 -43.33 -11.62
CA LEU A 597 -19.71 -44.11 -10.96
C LEU A 597 -20.22 -44.87 -9.74
N ALA A 598 -21.55 -44.99 -9.57
CA ALA A 598 -22.17 -45.73 -8.47
C ALA A 598 -21.53 -47.12 -8.26
N GLY A 599 -21.01 -47.35 -7.05
CA GLY A 599 -20.40 -48.62 -6.66
C GLY A 599 -19.01 -48.88 -7.26
N LYS A 600 -18.45 -47.97 -8.05
CA LYS A 600 -17.13 -48.13 -8.69
C LYS A 600 -16.00 -47.61 -7.81
N ARG A 601 -14.83 -48.19 -7.97
CA ARG A 601 -13.56 -47.67 -7.43
C ARG A 601 -12.85 -46.87 -8.51
N VAL A 602 -12.41 -45.66 -8.18
CA VAL A 602 -11.86 -44.71 -9.15
C VAL A 602 -10.44 -44.34 -8.76
N LEU A 603 -9.50 -44.54 -9.69
CA LEU A 603 -8.13 -44.07 -9.56
C LEU A 603 -7.90 -42.83 -10.43
N VAL A 604 -7.46 -41.74 -9.82
CA VAL A 604 -7.08 -40.50 -10.51
C VAL A 604 -5.57 -40.38 -10.50
N LEU A 605 -4.97 -40.30 -11.69
CA LEU A 605 -3.53 -40.16 -11.86
C LEU A 605 -3.15 -38.68 -11.93
N GLY A 606 -2.47 -38.16 -10.91
CA GLY A 606 -2.02 -36.76 -10.89
C GLY A 606 -1.91 -36.15 -9.51
N GLY A 607 -1.62 -34.85 -9.46
CA GLY A 607 -1.48 -34.11 -8.20
C GLY A 607 -1.63 -32.60 -8.34
N GLY A 608 -2.33 -32.16 -9.40
CA GLY A 608 -2.71 -30.76 -9.63
C GLY A 608 -4.19 -30.51 -9.36
N ASP A 609 -4.67 -29.29 -9.62
CA ASP A 609 -6.09 -28.93 -9.41
C ASP A 609 -7.04 -29.81 -10.20
N THR A 610 -6.70 -30.13 -11.46
CA THR A 610 -7.48 -31.05 -12.29
C THR A 610 -7.65 -32.43 -11.65
N ALA A 611 -6.63 -32.95 -10.96
CA ALA A 611 -6.75 -34.24 -10.25
C ALA A 611 -7.68 -34.13 -9.03
N MET A 612 -7.60 -33.03 -8.28
CA MET A 612 -8.54 -32.76 -7.17
C MET A 612 -9.97 -32.63 -7.68
N ASP A 613 -10.18 -31.90 -8.78
CA ASP A 613 -11.49 -31.71 -9.40
C ASP A 613 -12.07 -33.04 -9.89
N CYS A 614 -11.29 -33.88 -10.57
CA CYS A 614 -11.72 -35.20 -11.00
C CYS A 614 -12.10 -36.08 -9.80
N ALA A 615 -11.28 -36.11 -8.75
CA ALA A 615 -11.52 -36.96 -7.58
C ALA A 615 -12.78 -36.53 -6.83
N ARG A 616 -12.91 -35.22 -6.54
CA ARG A 616 -14.09 -34.64 -5.87
C ARG A 616 -15.36 -34.77 -6.71
N ALA A 617 -15.25 -34.67 -8.03
CA ALA A 617 -16.35 -34.96 -8.94
C ALA A 617 -16.73 -36.44 -8.93
N ALA A 618 -15.76 -37.36 -8.91
CA ALA A 618 -16.03 -38.80 -8.86
C ALA A 618 -16.76 -39.24 -7.60
N ILE A 619 -16.40 -38.68 -6.43
CA ILE A 619 -17.14 -38.89 -5.18
C ILE A 619 -18.61 -38.45 -5.34
N ARG A 620 -18.83 -37.24 -5.87
CA ARG A 620 -20.18 -36.72 -6.12
C ARG A 620 -20.95 -37.50 -7.20
N ASP A 621 -20.25 -38.16 -8.11
CA ASP A 621 -20.81 -39.04 -9.13
C ASP A 621 -21.02 -40.49 -8.61
N GLY A 622 -20.97 -40.69 -7.29
CA GLY A 622 -21.37 -41.93 -6.61
C GLY A 622 -20.27 -43.00 -6.47
N ALA A 623 -19.01 -42.68 -6.76
CA ALA A 623 -17.92 -43.62 -6.57
C ALA A 623 -17.86 -44.14 -5.12
N ALA A 624 -17.68 -45.45 -4.96
CA ALA A 624 -17.55 -46.10 -3.66
C ALA A 624 -16.19 -45.81 -3.01
N GLU A 625 -15.15 -45.68 -3.83
CA GLU A 625 -13.79 -45.38 -3.39
C GLU A 625 -13.12 -44.48 -4.44
N VAL A 626 -12.42 -43.45 -3.99
CA VAL A 626 -11.65 -42.56 -4.88
C VAL A 626 -10.25 -42.41 -4.33
N CYS A 627 -9.27 -42.76 -5.15
CA CYS A 627 -7.85 -42.66 -4.82
C CYS A 627 -7.14 -41.74 -5.81
N ILE A 628 -6.26 -40.87 -5.31
CA ILE A 628 -5.32 -40.10 -6.10
C ILE A 628 -3.93 -40.75 -5.99
N ALA A 629 -3.37 -41.19 -7.12
CA ALA A 629 -1.97 -41.60 -7.19
C ALA A 629 -1.09 -40.45 -7.72
N TYR A 630 -0.14 -40.02 -6.89
CA TYR A 630 0.82 -38.97 -7.21
C TYR A 630 2.25 -39.48 -7.10
N ARG A 631 3.02 -39.30 -8.17
CA ARG A 631 4.43 -39.71 -8.24
C ARG A 631 5.37 -38.97 -7.29
N GLY A 632 4.95 -37.82 -6.77
CA GLY A 632 5.76 -36.97 -5.90
C GLY A 632 5.47 -37.19 -4.42
N THR A 633 6.23 -36.50 -3.59
CA THR A 633 5.99 -36.40 -2.15
C THR A 633 4.84 -35.41 -1.85
N PRO A 634 4.22 -35.49 -0.65
CA PRO A 634 3.12 -34.61 -0.25
C PRO A 634 3.43 -33.11 -0.32
N ASP A 635 4.65 -32.70 0.04
CA ASP A 635 5.10 -31.31 0.00
C ASP A 635 5.20 -30.74 -1.43
N ARG A 636 5.31 -31.62 -2.44
CA ARG A 636 5.39 -31.26 -3.86
C ARG A 636 4.03 -31.31 -4.57
N LEU A 637 2.93 -31.52 -3.84
CA LEU A 637 1.60 -31.54 -4.44
C LEU A 637 1.29 -30.17 -5.06
N ARG A 638 0.87 -30.16 -6.32
CA ARG A 638 0.67 -28.94 -7.11
C ARG A 638 -0.73 -28.36 -6.98
N GLY A 639 -1.71 -29.16 -6.57
CA GLY A 639 -3.07 -28.67 -6.31
C GLY A 639 -3.06 -27.55 -5.27
N ASN A 640 -4.04 -26.66 -5.37
CA ASN A 640 -4.33 -25.67 -4.35
C ASN A 640 -4.57 -26.39 -3.01
N ARG A 641 -3.93 -25.90 -1.94
CA ARG A 641 -3.97 -26.53 -0.62
C ARG A 641 -5.41 -26.65 -0.10
N HIS A 642 -6.26 -25.65 -0.36
CA HIS A 642 -7.67 -25.68 0.01
C HIS A 642 -8.40 -26.86 -0.65
N GLU A 643 -8.14 -27.09 -1.93
CA GLU A 643 -8.74 -28.17 -2.72
C GLU A 643 -8.26 -29.54 -2.28
N CYS A 644 -6.97 -29.65 -1.96
CA CYS A 644 -6.41 -30.90 -1.43
C CYS A 644 -7.03 -31.24 -0.07
N THR A 645 -7.22 -30.24 0.81
CA THR A 645 -7.90 -30.44 2.10
C THR A 645 -9.37 -30.78 1.92
N ALA A 646 -10.07 -30.15 0.97
CA ALA A 646 -11.47 -30.46 0.67
C ALA A 646 -11.63 -31.88 0.11
N ALA A 647 -10.76 -32.30 -0.81
CA ALA A 647 -10.76 -33.67 -1.33
C ALA A 647 -10.54 -34.71 -0.23
N ALA A 648 -9.56 -34.49 0.66
CA ALA A 648 -9.32 -35.38 1.80
C ALA A 648 -10.53 -35.43 2.76
N ALA A 649 -11.14 -34.28 3.05
CA ALA A 649 -12.33 -34.20 3.89
C ALA A 649 -13.56 -34.89 3.29
N GLU A 650 -13.64 -34.98 1.97
CA GLU A 650 -14.68 -35.71 1.23
C GLU A 650 -14.41 -37.22 1.15
N GLY A 651 -13.26 -37.71 1.63
CA GLY A 651 -12.91 -39.14 1.67
C GLY A 651 -11.98 -39.61 0.55
N VAL A 652 -11.33 -38.70 -0.20
CA VAL A 652 -10.33 -39.09 -1.20
C VAL A 652 -9.07 -39.64 -0.52
N GLU A 653 -8.66 -40.85 -0.90
CA GLU A 653 -7.37 -41.43 -0.48
C GLU A 653 -6.22 -40.87 -1.32
N PHE A 654 -5.07 -40.60 -0.71
CA PHE A 654 -3.87 -40.13 -1.41
C PHE A 654 -2.73 -41.15 -1.32
N ARG A 655 -2.25 -41.61 -2.48
CA ARG A 655 -1.07 -42.47 -2.62
C ARG A 655 0.09 -41.68 -3.23
N PHE A 656 1.02 -41.29 -2.37
CA PHE A 656 2.24 -40.56 -2.75
C PHE A 656 3.37 -41.50 -3.13
N LEU A 657 4.31 -41.03 -3.95
CA LEU A 657 5.42 -41.84 -4.46
C LEU A 657 4.95 -43.06 -5.29
N HIS A 658 3.79 -42.94 -5.95
CA HIS A 658 3.24 -43.99 -6.80
C HIS A 658 3.19 -43.53 -8.26
N ALA A 659 3.72 -44.36 -9.15
CA ALA A 659 3.63 -44.19 -10.60
C ALA A 659 3.01 -45.46 -11.20
N PRO A 660 2.02 -45.33 -12.11
CA PRO A 660 1.42 -46.48 -12.76
C PRO A 660 2.42 -47.13 -13.74
N LEU A 661 2.38 -48.46 -13.84
CA LEU A 661 3.20 -49.24 -14.78
C LEU A 661 2.37 -49.81 -15.94
N ALA A 662 1.18 -50.31 -15.64
CA ALA A 662 0.22 -50.86 -16.59
C ALA A 662 -1.21 -50.74 -16.04
N ILE A 663 -2.21 -50.92 -16.91
CA ILE A 663 -3.63 -51.05 -16.58
C ILE A 663 -4.04 -52.45 -16.99
N GLU A 664 -4.53 -53.23 -16.03
CA GLU A 664 -4.96 -54.62 -16.24
C GLU A 664 -6.50 -54.70 -16.21
N GLY A 665 -7.08 -55.58 -17.03
CA GLY A 665 -8.52 -55.80 -17.06
C GLY A 665 -8.85 -57.21 -17.58
N GLU A 666 -10.07 -57.69 -17.33
CA GLU A 666 -10.51 -59.04 -17.71
C GLU A 666 -10.50 -59.30 -19.22
N SER A 667 -10.31 -58.27 -20.04
CA SER A 667 -10.15 -58.35 -21.49
C SER A 667 -8.69 -58.31 -21.97
N ALA A 668 -7.70 -58.37 -21.07
CA ALA A 668 -6.29 -58.44 -21.41
C ALA A 668 -5.78 -59.88 -21.23
N VAL A 669 -5.62 -60.59 -22.35
CA VAL A 669 -4.74 -61.78 -22.48
C VAL A 669 -3.40 -61.30 -23.01
#